data_AF-A0A3E1P7U4-F1
#
_entry.id   AF-A0A3E1P7U4-F1
#
_cell.length_a   1.000
_cell.length_b   1.000
_cell.length_c   1.000
_cell.angle_alpha   90.00
_cell.angle_beta   90.00
_cell.angle_gamma   90.00
#
_symmetry.space_group_name_H-M   'P 1'
#
loop_
_entity.id
_entity.type
_entity.pdbx_description
1 polymer ?
#
loop_
_entity_poly.entity_id
_entity_poly.type
_entity_poly.pdbx_seq_one_letter_code
_entity_poly.pdbx_strand_id
1 'polypeptide(L)'
;MKKYFILAAMCLGHHAFAQYPTIPKAVQHVSDSMLEGAKKHADEMWEKALPIVTQEARNGKPYIPYASRPTDLPQAGIPAFPGAEGGGAYTFGGRGGKVYVVTSLADDGPGTLREACEQGGARTVVFNVAGIIRLKTPIILRAPYITIAGQTAPGDGVCVAGESFWIDTHDVVIRYMRFRRGETSVGRRDDALGGNPIGNIIIDHCSASWGLDENISLYRHMYNPGEGYPEEKLPTINITIQNCISSEALDTYNHAFGSTLGGENCAFIRNLWACNAGRNPSVGWFSVFNFVNNVVFNWKHRTVDGGDYRSQFNIINNYFKPGPITPRDENVGHRIIKPESGRSKLKYQQFGRTYVSGNIMEGYDNITKNNWDGGVQVEDLGNAGQYMADMKVEHPAPMPKMTILSANDAYQYVLDNAGATLPVRDPVDKRVIEQVRTGKIQYKENTESKIGSEYIKRRLAPDSYKQGIIYDIAQVGGYPEYKGKPYKDSDGDGMPDEWETKHGLNPKDAGDAAKDKNGDGYTNIEDFLNDIKGDKKPYAMIINERVAKIVSTLGIEEPAKNDQVQAIIAQQYVDIKDNEAKKDTALMHELHQRYLSKLSSVLTAEQVTKVKDGMTYSILPVTYSAYLDMLPDLTAAQRQQIMTWLAEAREHAMDAGTSEQKHAVFGKYKGRINNYLSASGIDMKKAEADWKKRRNEK
;
A
#
# COMPACT_ATOMS: atom_id res chain seq x y z
N MET A 1 48.03 49.13 -3.53
CA MET A 1 46.94 49.95 -4.12
C MET A 1 46.61 49.36 -5.50
N LYS A 2 45.47 48.67 -5.66
CA LYS A 2 44.26 49.15 -6.38
C LYS A 2 44.57 49.43 -7.88
N LYS A 3 44.02 48.77 -8.90
CA LYS A 3 42.63 48.29 -9.15
C LYS A 3 42.64 47.20 -10.25
N TYR A 4 41.79 46.19 -10.11
CA TYR A 4 41.35 45.32 -11.22
C TYR A 4 40.01 45.83 -11.76
N PHE A 5 39.89 45.87 -13.09
CA PHE A 5 38.66 46.20 -13.81
C PHE A 5 37.63 45.07 -13.69
N ILE A 6 36.42 45.42 -13.28
CA ILE A 6 35.25 44.54 -13.26
C ILE A 6 34.61 44.60 -14.64
N LEU A 7 34.57 43.47 -15.35
CA LEU A 7 33.68 43.27 -16.50
C LEU A 7 32.35 42.77 -15.95
N ALA A 8 31.30 43.58 -16.09
CA ALA A 8 29.95 43.25 -15.65
C ALA A 8 29.36 42.14 -16.54
N ALA A 9 29.15 40.96 -15.97
CA ALA A 9 28.28 39.95 -16.57
C ALA A 9 26.82 40.39 -16.36
N MET A 10 26.11 40.64 -17.45
CA MET A 10 24.66 40.84 -17.44
C MET A 10 23.99 39.55 -16.93
N CYS A 11 23.51 39.56 -15.69
CA CYS A 11 22.57 38.58 -15.21
C CYS A 11 21.26 38.75 -15.98
N LEU A 12 21.01 37.88 -16.97
CA LEU A 12 19.66 37.60 -17.45
C LEU A 12 18.90 36.96 -16.31
N GLY A 13 18.24 37.79 -15.50
CA GLY A 13 17.31 37.34 -14.49
C GLY A 13 16.21 36.54 -15.18
N HIS A 14 16.15 35.25 -14.90
CA HIS A 14 14.94 34.48 -15.15
C HIS A 14 13.83 35.12 -14.32
N HIS A 15 12.91 35.81 -14.98
CA HIS A 15 11.65 36.19 -14.35
C HIS A 15 10.96 34.91 -13.89
N ALA A 16 10.95 34.68 -12.57
CA ALA A 16 10.12 33.65 -11.98
C ALA A 16 8.67 34.04 -12.23
N PHE A 17 8.07 33.55 -13.31
CA PHE A 17 6.63 33.66 -13.52
C PHE A 17 5.94 33.02 -12.30
N ALA A 18 5.17 33.82 -11.56
CA ALA A 18 4.48 33.36 -10.36
C ALA A 18 3.75 32.03 -10.65
N GLN A 19 4.07 30.98 -9.88
CA GLN A 19 3.44 29.66 -9.95
C GLN A 19 1.96 29.71 -9.55
N TYR A 20 1.56 30.76 -8.83
CA TYR A 20 0.24 30.93 -8.25
C TYR A 20 -0.55 32.02 -8.99
N PRO A 21 -1.87 31.83 -9.16
CA PRO A 21 -2.75 32.85 -9.70
C PRO A 21 -2.84 34.03 -8.74
N THR A 22 -3.14 35.22 -9.26
CA THR A 22 -3.43 36.39 -8.42
C THR A 22 -4.86 36.26 -7.90
N ILE A 23 -5.01 36.04 -6.60
CA ILE A 23 -6.32 35.88 -5.95
C ILE A 23 -6.90 37.26 -5.64
N PRO A 24 -8.10 37.63 -6.12
CA PRO A 24 -8.75 38.86 -5.71
C PRO A 24 -9.02 38.88 -4.20
N LYS A 25 -8.82 40.03 -3.55
CA LYS A 25 -9.04 40.17 -2.09
C LYS A 25 -10.42 39.73 -1.63
N ALA A 26 -11.47 40.00 -2.42
CA ALA A 26 -12.83 39.58 -2.11
C ALA A 26 -12.98 38.05 -2.11
N VAL A 27 -12.35 37.35 -3.07
CA VAL A 27 -12.35 35.89 -3.17
C VAL A 27 -11.52 35.27 -2.04
N GLN A 28 -10.38 35.88 -1.71
CA GLN A 28 -9.57 35.48 -0.56
C GLN A 28 -10.36 35.61 0.74
N HIS A 29 -11.02 36.74 0.98
CA HIS A 29 -11.82 36.98 2.19
C HIS A 29 -12.97 35.96 2.37
N VAL A 30 -13.64 35.56 1.27
CA VAL A 30 -14.67 34.51 1.33
C VAL A 30 -14.06 33.17 1.76
N SER A 31 -12.89 32.83 1.21
CA SER A 31 -12.19 31.57 1.52
C SER A 31 -11.67 31.57 2.96
N ASP A 32 -11.11 32.69 3.41
CA ASP A 32 -10.63 32.89 4.78
C ASP A 32 -11.78 32.78 5.79
N SER A 33 -12.92 33.43 5.50
CA SER A 33 -14.10 33.38 6.38
C SER A 33 -14.70 31.98 6.49
N MET A 34 -14.75 31.23 5.39
CA MET A 34 -15.20 29.84 5.40
C MET A 34 -14.25 28.94 6.21
N LEU A 35 -12.94 29.11 6.07
CA LEU A 35 -11.95 28.37 6.85
C LEU A 35 -11.95 28.76 8.34
N GLU A 36 -12.14 30.03 8.67
CA GLU A 36 -12.29 30.49 10.05
C GLU A 36 -13.52 29.86 10.70
N GLY A 37 -14.66 29.82 9.98
CA GLY A 37 -15.85 29.12 10.43
C GLY A 37 -15.63 27.61 10.65
N ALA A 38 -14.92 26.95 9.72
CA ALA A 38 -14.59 25.53 9.84
C ALA A 38 -13.68 25.24 11.05
N LYS A 39 -12.68 26.10 11.30
CA LYS A 39 -11.80 25.99 12.46
C LYS A 39 -12.55 26.22 13.76
N LYS A 40 -13.41 27.24 13.82
CA LYS A 40 -14.25 27.51 14.99
C LYS A 40 -15.16 26.32 15.32
N HIS A 41 -15.82 25.74 14.32
CA HIS A 41 -16.61 24.51 14.51
C HIS A 41 -15.75 23.36 15.04
N ALA A 42 -14.58 23.14 14.43
CA ALA A 42 -13.66 22.09 14.88
C ALA A 42 -13.12 22.34 16.31
N ASP A 43 -12.98 23.59 16.75
CA ASP A 43 -12.64 23.95 18.14
C ASP A 43 -13.79 23.61 19.08
N GLU A 44 -15.02 24.02 18.76
CA GLU A 44 -16.21 23.69 19.57
C GLU A 44 -16.43 22.18 19.70
N MET A 45 -16.19 21.42 18.63
CA MET A 45 -16.30 19.96 18.65
C MET A 45 -15.14 19.30 19.40
N TRP A 46 -13.92 19.84 19.28
CA TRP A 46 -12.78 19.37 20.05
C TRP A 46 -12.97 19.57 21.56
N GLU A 47 -13.51 20.71 21.99
CA GLU A 47 -13.84 20.96 23.40
C GLU A 47 -14.80 19.90 23.97
N LYS A 48 -15.75 19.41 23.17
CA LYS A 48 -16.67 18.33 23.55
C LYS A 48 -15.98 16.96 23.56
N ALA A 49 -15.05 16.71 22.64
CA ALA A 49 -14.31 15.46 22.54
C ALA A 49 -13.22 15.31 23.62
N LEU A 50 -12.61 16.42 24.05
CA LEU A 50 -11.43 16.46 24.91
C LEU A 50 -11.61 15.73 26.27
N PRO A 51 -12.75 15.84 26.98
CA PRO A 51 -12.97 15.07 28.21
C PRO A 51 -12.90 13.55 27.99
N ILE A 52 -13.44 13.05 26.88
CA ILE A 52 -13.41 11.62 26.53
C ILE A 52 -11.98 11.20 26.20
N VAL A 53 -11.28 11.98 25.38
CA VAL A 53 -9.87 11.73 25.03
C VAL A 53 -8.98 11.72 26.28
N THR A 54 -9.21 12.65 27.20
CA THR A 54 -8.48 12.73 28.48
C THR A 54 -8.74 11.51 29.37
N GLN A 55 -9.98 11.00 29.37
CA GLN A 55 -10.33 9.81 30.13
C GLN A 55 -9.71 8.54 29.54
N GLU A 56 -9.74 8.38 28.21
CA GLU A 56 -9.09 7.25 27.53
C GLU A 56 -7.56 7.28 27.66
N ALA A 57 -6.95 8.47 27.70
CA ALA A 57 -5.52 8.62 27.97
C ALA A 57 -5.10 7.96 29.29
N ARG A 58 -5.95 8.04 30.33
CA ARG A 58 -5.71 7.38 31.63
C ARG A 58 -5.88 5.85 31.57
N ASN A 59 -6.53 5.35 30.51
CA ASN A 59 -6.83 3.95 30.28
C ASN A 59 -5.94 3.33 29.19
N GLY A 60 -4.76 3.90 28.93
CA GLY A 60 -3.76 3.34 28.00
C GLY A 60 -3.88 3.79 26.55
N LYS A 61 -4.73 4.78 26.24
CA LYS A 61 -4.85 5.42 24.92
C LYS A 61 -4.44 6.91 24.98
N PRO A 62 -3.16 7.22 25.23
CA PRO A 62 -2.71 8.61 25.43
C PRO A 62 -2.90 9.46 24.17
N TYR A 63 -3.15 10.76 24.34
CA TYR A 63 -3.05 11.76 23.27
C TYR A 63 -1.72 12.51 23.39
N ILE A 64 -0.86 12.40 22.37
CA ILE A 64 0.52 12.89 22.40
C ILE A 64 0.75 13.83 21.22
N PRO A 65 0.35 15.13 21.34
CA PRO A 65 0.36 16.06 20.22
C PRO A 65 1.77 16.53 19.80
N TYR A 66 2.78 16.22 20.60
CA TYR A 66 4.19 16.59 20.40
C TYR A 66 5.08 15.41 19.98
N ALA A 67 4.47 14.27 19.60
CA ALA A 67 5.23 13.08 19.24
C ALA A 67 6.12 13.35 18.02
N SER A 68 7.41 13.07 18.12
CA SER A 68 8.39 13.41 17.07
C SER A 68 9.41 12.31 16.79
N ARG A 69 9.46 11.27 17.64
CA ARG A 69 10.27 10.07 17.44
C ARG A 69 9.36 8.86 17.30
N PRO A 70 9.69 7.87 16.46
CA PRO A 70 8.88 6.65 16.28
C PRO A 70 8.43 5.96 17.57
N THR A 71 9.20 6.07 18.65
CA THR A 71 8.90 5.47 19.96
C THR A 71 8.00 6.31 20.87
N ASP A 72 7.67 7.55 20.49
CA ASP A 72 6.85 8.45 21.31
C ASP A 72 5.38 8.01 21.34
N LEU A 73 4.90 7.34 20.29
CA LEU A 73 3.54 6.79 20.23
C LEU A 73 3.53 5.28 20.53
N PRO A 74 2.64 4.81 21.42
CA PRO A 74 2.45 3.38 21.67
C PRO A 74 2.12 2.61 20.39
N GLN A 75 2.54 1.34 20.31
CA GLN A 75 2.18 0.44 19.21
C GLN A 75 1.27 -0.67 19.72
N ALA A 76 0.32 -1.12 18.89
CA ALA A 76 -0.51 -2.28 19.20
C ALA A 76 0.32 -3.58 19.20
N GLY A 77 -0.12 -4.59 19.96
CA GLY A 77 0.54 -5.91 20.00
C GLY A 77 0.34 -6.75 18.73
N ILE A 78 -0.65 -6.39 17.91
CA ILE A 78 -0.97 -7.02 16.63
C ILE A 78 -1.08 -5.94 15.54
N PRO A 79 -0.94 -6.30 14.25
CA PRO A 79 -1.15 -5.36 13.15
C PRO A 79 -2.53 -4.68 13.20
N ALA A 80 -2.66 -3.52 12.56
CA ALA A 80 -3.91 -2.77 12.44
C ALA A 80 -5.00 -3.62 11.74
N PHE A 81 -4.60 -4.45 10.79
CA PHE A 81 -5.41 -5.46 10.12
C PHE A 81 -4.47 -6.50 9.47
N PRO A 82 -4.95 -7.71 9.12
CA PRO A 82 -4.16 -8.68 8.38
C PRO A 82 -3.66 -8.09 7.05
N GLY A 83 -2.33 -8.02 6.88
CA GLY A 83 -1.69 -7.43 5.70
C GLY A 83 -1.28 -5.95 5.85
N ALA A 84 -1.47 -5.34 7.03
CA ALA A 84 -0.85 -4.07 7.36
C ALA A 84 0.68 -4.23 7.48
N GLU A 85 1.43 -3.45 6.71
CA GLU A 85 2.90 -3.49 6.67
C GLU A 85 3.51 -2.08 6.87
N GLY A 86 4.83 -2.01 7.03
CA GLY A 86 5.53 -0.73 7.14
C GLY A 86 5.42 -0.05 8.50
N GLY A 87 5.73 1.25 8.55
CA GLY A 87 5.86 1.99 9.80
C GLY A 87 4.55 2.18 10.57
N GLY A 88 3.42 2.26 9.87
CA GLY A 88 2.08 2.37 10.45
C GLY A 88 1.41 1.02 10.73
N ALA A 89 2.10 -0.12 10.53
CA ALA A 89 1.50 -1.45 10.59
C ALA A 89 0.81 -1.78 11.91
N TYR A 90 1.29 -1.22 13.03
CA TYR A 90 0.82 -1.49 14.39
C TYR A 90 0.02 -0.34 15.00
N THR A 91 -0.58 0.49 14.14
CA THR A 91 -1.54 1.53 14.54
C THR A 91 -2.74 0.91 15.25
N PHE A 92 -3.20 1.50 16.37
CA PHE A 92 -4.37 1.00 17.09
C PHE A 92 -5.68 1.22 16.32
N GLY A 93 -5.79 2.37 15.65
CA GLY A 93 -7.04 2.82 15.04
C GLY A 93 -8.17 2.87 16.08
N GLY A 94 -9.36 2.46 15.66
CA GLY A 94 -10.59 2.44 16.47
C GLY A 94 -10.76 1.24 17.40
N ARG A 95 -9.78 0.32 17.49
CA ARG A 95 -9.93 -0.98 18.16
C ARG A 95 -10.49 -0.90 19.59
N GLY A 96 -11.49 -1.73 19.87
CA GLY A 96 -12.19 -1.78 21.17
C GLY A 96 -13.00 -0.53 21.49
N GLY A 97 -13.13 0.39 20.54
CA GLY A 97 -13.88 1.63 20.66
C GLY A 97 -15.34 1.48 20.24
N LYS A 98 -16.04 2.62 20.19
CA LYS A 98 -17.43 2.67 19.76
C LYS A 98 -17.54 2.57 18.24
N VAL A 99 -18.54 1.83 17.74
CA VAL A 99 -18.85 1.81 16.31
C VAL A 99 -19.80 2.96 15.94
N TYR A 100 -19.51 3.65 14.84
CA TYR A 100 -20.35 4.67 14.24
C TYR A 100 -20.74 4.24 12.83
N VAL A 101 -22.04 4.05 12.61
CA VAL A 101 -22.59 3.68 11.31
C VAL A 101 -23.04 4.93 10.56
N VAL A 102 -22.32 5.27 9.49
CA VAL A 102 -22.70 6.37 8.59
C VAL A 102 -23.89 5.91 7.75
N THR A 103 -25.00 6.62 7.89
CA THR A 103 -26.28 6.36 7.21
C THR A 103 -26.75 7.54 6.36
N SER A 104 -26.05 8.67 6.44
CA SER A 104 -26.37 9.92 5.73
C SER A 104 -25.19 10.40 4.88
N LEU A 105 -25.50 10.86 3.67
CA LEU A 105 -24.54 11.51 2.76
C LEU A 105 -24.42 13.03 2.99
N ALA A 106 -25.17 13.57 3.96
CA ALA A 106 -25.05 14.97 4.33
C ALA A 106 -23.65 15.29 4.85
N ASP A 107 -23.24 16.55 4.69
CA ASP A 107 -21.92 17.03 5.16
C ASP A 107 -21.82 17.06 6.69
N ASP A 108 -22.93 17.31 7.38
CA ASP A 108 -22.98 17.45 8.85
C ASP A 108 -24.34 16.99 9.41
N GLY A 109 -24.38 16.72 10.71
CA GLY A 109 -25.54 16.27 11.47
C GLY A 109 -25.55 14.76 11.73
N PRO A 110 -26.65 14.25 12.33
CA PRO A 110 -26.76 12.87 12.74
C PRO A 110 -26.54 11.86 11.60
N GLY A 111 -25.76 10.82 11.86
CA GLY A 111 -25.49 9.71 10.94
C GLY A 111 -24.51 10.06 9.82
N THR A 112 -23.79 11.18 9.90
CA THR A 112 -22.82 11.61 8.88
C THR A 112 -21.39 11.19 9.21
N LEU A 113 -20.53 11.19 8.18
CA LEU A 113 -19.09 10.97 8.36
C LEU A 113 -18.47 12.05 9.28
N ARG A 114 -18.88 13.31 9.13
CA ARG A 114 -18.36 14.42 9.94
C ARG A 114 -18.66 14.21 11.42
N GLU A 115 -19.92 13.89 11.74
CA GLU A 115 -20.32 13.62 13.13
C GLU A 115 -19.41 12.54 13.74
N ALA A 116 -19.19 11.44 13.04
CA ALA A 116 -18.33 10.34 13.50
C ALA A 116 -16.86 10.75 13.67
N CYS A 117 -16.31 11.54 12.74
CA CYS A 117 -14.93 12.05 12.83
C CYS A 117 -14.73 13.01 14.00
N GLU A 118 -15.75 13.78 14.36
CA GLU A 118 -15.69 14.82 15.40
C GLU A 118 -15.92 14.27 16.83
N GLN A 119 -16.26 12.99 16.98
CA GLN A 119 -16.39 12.36 18.30
C GLN A 119 -15.04 12.12 18.97
N GLY A 120 -15.02 12.27 20.30
CA GLY A 120 -13.91 11.84 21.13
C GLY A 120 -13.92 10.33 21.39
N GLY A 121 -12.75 9.83 21.76
CA GLY A 121 -12.54 8.42 22.09
C GLY A 121 -12.32 7.51 20.89
N ALA A 122 -11.90 6.29 21.19
CA ALA A 122 -11.62 5.29 20.18
C ALA A 122 -12.89 4.91 19.43
N ARG A 123 -12.80 4.86 18.10
CA ARG A 123 -13.99 4.64 17.27
C ARG A 123 -13.71 3.99 15.92
N THR A 124 -14.61 3.10 15.52
CA THR A 124 -14.62 2.50 14.18
C THR A 124 -15.81 3.06 13.40
N VAL A 125 -15.54 3.64 12.24
CA VAL A 125 -16.53 4.25 11.35
C VAL A 125 -16.77 3.30 10.18
N VAL A 126 -18.02 2.87 10.03
CA VAL A 126 -18.50 2.01 8.95
C VAL A 126 -19.64 2.70 8.20
N PHE A 127 -20.03 2.17 7.05
CA PHE A 127 -20.98 2.81 6.14
C PHE A 127 -22.12 1.85 5.80
N ASN A 128 -23.35 2.27 6.09
CA ASN A 128 -24.57 1.63 5.60
C ASN A 128 -25.29 2.54 4.60
N VAL A 129 -24.49 3.25 3.79
CA VAL A 129 -24.94 4.16 2.73
C VAL A 129 -23.91 4.17 1.60
N ALA A 130 -24.36 4.36 0.36
CA ALA A 130 -23.51 4.52 -0.81
C ALA A 130 -23.80 5.87 -1.46
N GLY A 131 -22.77 6.56 -1.94
CA GLY A 131 -22.94 7.91 -2.47
C GLY A 131 -21.73 8.82 -2.34
N ILE A 132 -21.94 10.05 -2.80
CA ILE A 132 -20.97 11.14 -2.62
C ILE A 132 -21.32 11.90 -1.35
N ILE A 133 -20.39 11.91 -0.39
CA ILE A 133 -20.41 12.80 0.76
C ILE A 133 -19.75 14.11 0.32
N ARG A 134 -20.57 15.11 0.00
CA ARG A 134 -20.10 16.39 -0.53
C ARG A 134 -19.87 17.38 0.61
N LEU A 135 -18.61 17.53 0.99
CA LEU A 135 -18.17 18.43 2.04
C LEU A 135 -18.32 19.88 1.61
N LYS A 136 -18.81 20.74 2.52
CA LYS A 136 -18.87 22.20 2.31
C LYS A 136 -17.69 22.92 2.94
N THR A 137 -17.14 22.35 4.00
CA THR A 137 -15.93 22.78 4.72
C THR A 137 -15.04 21.55 4.94
N PRO A 138 -13.72 21.70 5.19
CA PRO A 138 -12.88 20.55 5.47
C PRO A 138 -13.36 19.77 6.71
N ILE A 139 -13.18 18.45 6.72
CA ILE A 139 -13.23 17.66 7.95
C ILE A 139 -11.85 17.76 8.60
N ILE A 140 -11.77 18.26 9.83
CA ILE A 140 -10.53 18.39 10.60
C ILE A 140 -10.51 17.31 11.68
N LEU A 141 -9.86 16.18 11.39
CA LEU A 141 -9.81 15.03 12.27
C LEU A 141 -8.79 15.26 13.40
N ARG A 142 -9.26 15.74 14.55
CA ARG A 142 -8.43 16.05 15.74
C ARG A 142 -8.38 14.94 16.78
N ALA A 143 -9.47 14.21 16.97
CA ALA A 143 -9.54 13.14 17.96
C ALA A 143 -8.85 11.85 17.46
N PRO A 144 -7.86 11.32 18.20
CA PRO A 144 -7.07 10.15 17.80
C PRO A 144 -7.89 8.85 17.90
N TYR A 145 -7.25 7.71 17.60
CA TYR A 145 -7.80 6.35 17.72
C TYR A 145 -9.05 6.12 16.88
N ILE A 146 -8.88 6.17 15.56
CA ILE A 146 -9.99 6.03 14.62
C ILE A 146 -9.66 5.06 13.48
N THR A 147 -10.61 4.18 13.18
CA THR A 147 -10.63 3.38 11.95
C THR A 147 -11.78 3.85 11.06
N ILE A 148 -11.52 4.17 9.80
CA ILE A 148 -12.55 4.52 8.80
C ILE A 148 -12.53 3.45 7.71
N ALA A 149 -13.60 2.67 7.61
CA ALA A 149 -13.66 1.44 6.82
C ALA A 149 -14.65 1.54 5.65
N GLY A 150 -14.21 2.14 4.54
CA GLY A 150 -15.02 2.36 3.34
C GLY A 150 -15.53 1.08 2.66
N GLN A 151 -14.89 -0.07 2.92
CA GLN A 151 -15.27 -1.37 2.34
C GLN A 151 -16.65 -1.87 2.82
N THR A 152 -17.18 -1.31 3.90
CA THR A 152 -18.49 -1.66 4.46
C THR A 152 -19.65 -1.03 3.68
N ALA A 153 -19.39 0.04 2.93
CA ALA A 153 -20.41 0.72 2.16
C ALA A 153 -21.09 -0.25 1.17
N PRO A 154 -22.43 -0.22 1.04
CA PRO A 154 -23.13 -1.08 0.10
C PRO A 154 -22.88 -0.69 -1.36
N GLY A 155 -23.17 -1.61 -2.29
CA GLY A 155 -23.21 -1.34 -3.73
C GLY A 155 -21.89 -0.79 -4.29
N ASP A 156 -21.92 0.43 -4.82
CA ASP A 156 -20.79 1.11 -5.45
C ASP A 156 -19.84 1.79 -4.44
N GLY A 157 -20.23 1.84 -3.18
CA GLY A 157 -19.45 2.42 -2.08
C GLY A 157 -19.61 3.94 -1.91
N VAL A 158 -18.64 4.54 -1.22
CA VAL A 158 -18.65 5.97 -0.87
C VAL A 158 -17.50 6.75 -1.51
N CYS A 159 -17.71 8.07 -1.64
CA CYS A 159 -16.71 9.03 -2.10
C CYS A 159 -16.85 10.35 -1.33
N VAL A 160 -15.74 10.86 -0.81
CA VAL A 160 -15.64 12.21 -0.22
C VAL A 160 -15.27 13.19 -1.33
N ALA A 161 -15.98 14.31 -1.43
CA ALA A 161 -15.83 15.31 -2.50
C ALA A 161 -16.10 16.74 -2.01
N GLY A 162 -15.78 17.74 -2.83
CA GLY A 162 -16.07 19.15 -2.57
C GLY A 162 -14.98 19.85 -1.77
N GLU A 163 -14.62 19.33 -0.60
CA GLU A 163 -13.57 19.87 0.27
C GLU A 163 -12.63 18.77 0.78
N SER A 164 -11.58 19.20 1.48
CA SER A 164 -10.49 18.34 1.93
C SER A 164 -10.82 17.53 3.19
N PHE A 165 -10.18 16.37 3.31
CA PHE A 165 -10.12 15.62 4.56
C PHE A 165 -8.75 15.82 5.20
N TRP A 166 -8.70 16.42 6.39
CA TRP A 166 -7.46 16.69 7.11
C TRP A 166 -7.28 15.74 8.29
N ILE A 167 -6.16 15.04 8.31
CA ILE A 167 -5.70 14.23 9.43
C ILE A 167 -4.80 15.10 10.30
N ASP A 168 -5.34 15.56 11.43
CA ASP A 168 -4.67 16.49 12.37
C ASP A 168 -4.42 15.82 13.72
N THR A 169 -4.11 14.51 13.70
CA THR A 169 -3.98 13.68 14.90
C THR A 169 -3.09 12.45 14.67
N HIS A 170 -3.05 11.55 15.64
CA HIS A 170 -2.39 10.25 15.57
C HIS A 170 -3.37 9.06 15.74
N ASP A 171 -2.90 7.85 15.47
CA ASP A 171 -3.65 6.58 15.55
C ASP A 171 -4.85 6.51 14.60
N VAL A 172 -4.56 6.56 13.29
CA VAL A 172 -5.55 6.65 12.22
C VAL A 172 -5.39 5.50 11.23
N VAL A 173 -6.45 4.72 11.03
CA VAL A 173 -6.56 3.70 9.99
C VAL A 173 -7.63 4.16 9.00
N ILE A 174 -7.30 4.29 7.71
CA ILE A 174 -8.29 4.57 6.65
C ILE A 174 -8.16 3.51 5.57
N ARG A 175 -9.26 2.82 5.26
CA ARG A 175 -9.30 1.77 4.26
C ARG A 175 -10.42 1.96 3.24
N TYR A 176 -10.12 1.67 1.97
CA TYR A 176 -11.11 1.62 0.87
C TYR A 176 -11.95 2.90 0.68
N MET A 177 -11.41 4.06 1.08
CA MET A 177 -12.05 5.36 0.90
C MET A 177 -11.63 6.03 -0.40
N ARG A 178 -12.52 6.84 -0.98
CA ARG A 178 -12.23 7.70 -2.14
C ARG A 178 -12.26 9.16 -1.73
N PHE A 179 -11.20 9.89 -2.04
CA PHE A 179 -11.06 11.33 -1.83
C PHE A 179 -10.93 12.00 -3.19
N ARG A 180 -12.04 12.54 -3.71
CA ARG A 180 -12.12 13.16 -5.04
C ARG A 180 -12.56 14.61 -4.89
N ARG A 181 -11.64 15.50 -4.50
CA ARG A 181 -11.98 16.89 -4.12
C ARG A 181 -12.69 17.64 -5.23
N GLY A 182 -12.11 17.68 -6.43
CA GLY A 182 -12.74 18.16 -7.67
C GLY A 182 -13.12 19.66 -7.72
N GLU A 183 -12.86 20.41 -6.66
CA GLU A 183 -13.11 21.85 -6.57
C GLU A 183 -11.99 22.65 -7.26
N THR A 184 -12.36 23.72 -7.96
CA THR A 184 -11.49 24.54 -8.83
C THR A 184 -11.46 26.03 -8.44
N SER A 185 -12.07 26.40 -7.31
CA SER A 185 -12.03 27.76 -6.76
C SER A 185 -10.59 28.26 -6.58
N VAL A 186 -10.30 29.42 -7.18
CA VAL A 186 -8.98 30.06 -7.09
C VAL A 186 -8.63 30.51 -5.67
N GLY A 187 -9.63 30.81 -4.84
CA GLY A 187 -9.44 31.23 -3.45
C GLY A 187 -9.19 30.09 -2.48
N ARG A 188 -9.52 28.85 -2.89
CA ARG A 188 -9.45 27.68 -2.02
C ARG A 188 -8.82 26.51 -2.77
N ARG A 189 -7.49 26.48 -2.70
CA ARG A 189 -6.66 25.37 -3.17
C ARG A 189 -6.25 24.51 -1.98
N ASP A 190 -6.28 23.20 -2.17
CA ASP A 190 -5.86 22.25 -1.17
C ASP A 190 -5.76 20.83 -1.73
N ASP A 191 -5.32 19.95 -0.86
CA ASP A 191 -5.21 18.52 -1.08
C ASP A 191 -6.56 17.81 -1.04
N ALA A 192 -6.66 16.65 -1.69
CA ALA A 192 -7.81 15.77 -1.47
C ALA A 192 -7.76 15.12 -0.08
N LEU A 193 -6.59 14.61 0.30
CA LEU A 193 -6.29 14.04 1.62
C LEU A 193 -4.98 14.65 2.16
N GLY A 194 -5.04 15.32 3.30
CA GLY A 194 -3.86 16.03 3.84
C GLY A 194 -3.97 16.30 5.34
N GLY A 195 -3.45 17.45 5.78
CA GLY A 195 -3.57 17.94 7.16
C GLY A 195 -2.23 18.11 7.89
N ASN A 196 -2.29 18.03 9.22
CA ASN A 196 -1.16 18.08 10.16
C ASN A 196 -0.99 16.73 10.88
N PRO A 197 -0.62 15.66 10.15
CA PRO A 197 -0.57 14.31 10.72
C PRO A 197 0.57 14.15 11.74
N ILE A 198 0.24 13.57 12.89
CA ILE A 198 1.18 13.37 14.00
C ILE A 198 1.88 12.02 13.87
N GLY A 199 1.15 10.91 13.85
CA GLY A 199 1.78 9.60 13.65
C GLY A 199 0.90 8.39 13.93
N ASN A 200 1.44 7.18 13.79
CA ASN A 200 0.66 5.93 13.79
C ASN A 200 -0.50 6.02 12.78
N ILE A 201 -0.15 6.07 11.51
CA ILE A 201 -1.13 6.26 10.44
C ILE A 201 -0.94 5.17 9.39
N ILE A 202 -2.02 4.49 9.03
CA ILE A 202 -2.05 3.60 7.87
C ILE A 202 -3.20 3.95 6.95
N ILE A 203 -2.86 4.27 5.70
CA ILE A 203 -3.79 4.48 4.61
C ILE A 203 -3.63 3.30 3.65
N ASP A 204 -4.66 2.46 3.54
CA ASP A 204 -4.64 1.24 2.74
C ASP A 204 -5.80 1.24 1.74
N HIS A 205 -5.53 0.87 0.48
CA HIS A 205 -6.57 0.78 -0.55
C HIS A 205 -7.42 2.05 -0.71
N CYS A 206 -6.86 3.24 -0.53
CA CYS A 206 -7.57 4.48 -0.78
C CYS A 206 -7.26 5.04 -2.17
N SER A 207 -8.21 5.78 -2.75
CA SER A 207 -8.01 6.48 -4.02
C SER A 207 -8.18 7.98 -3.82
N ALA A 208 -7.13 8.75 -4.10
CA ALA A 208 -7.15 10.20 -4.06
C ALA A 208 -6.97 10.76 -5.48
N SER A 209 -7.84 11.70 -5.86
CA SER A 209 -7.76 12.38 -7.16
C SER A 209 -8.31 13.79 -7.09
N TRP A 210 -7.98 14.55 -8.13
CA TRP A 210 -8.56 15.86 -8.38
C TRP A 210 -8.34 16.85 -7.23
N GLY A 211 -7.21 16.74 -6.53
CA GLY A 211 -6.69 17.79 -5.66
C GLY A 211 -6.27 19.02 -6.46
N LEU A 212 -6.31 20.21 -5.84
CA LEU A 212 -5.96 21.48 -6.49
C LEU A 212 -4.61 22.03 -6.00
N ASP A 213 -4.06 21.44 -4.93
CA ASP A 213 -2.65 21.51 -4.57
C ASP A 213 -2.01 20.13 -4.78
N GLU A 214 -2.10 19.18 -3.84
CA GLU A 214 -1.71 17.78 -4.07
C GLU A 214 -2.91 16.81 -4.00
N ASN A 215 -2.76 15.54 -4.39
CA ASN A 215 -3.80 14.55 -4.05
C ASN A 215 -3.65 14.04 -2.61
N ILE A 216 -2.41 13.77 -2.18
CA ILE A 216 -2.11 13.24 -0.84
C ILE A 216 -0.88 13.93 -0.25
N SER A 217 -0.97 14.59 0.90
CA SER A 217 0.22 15.07 1.62
C SER A 217 0.22 14.75 3.11
N LEU A 218 1.15 13.89 3.52
CA LEU A 218 1.31 13.45 4.90
C LEU A 218 2.81 13.29 5.21
N TYR A 219 3.37 14.20 6.00
CA TYR A 219 4.82 14.22 6.27
C TYR A 219 5.28 14.96 7.53
N ARG A 220 4.48 15.92 8.02
CA ARG A 220 4.80 16.74 9.19
C ARG A 220 3.54 17.31 9.83
N HIS A 221 3.65 17.68 11.10
CA HIS A 221 2.69 18.53 11.80
C HIS A 221 3.37 19.78 12.36
N MET A 222 2.58 20.81 12.62
CA MET A 222 3.02 21.99 13.34
C MET A 222 2.51 21.91 14.78
N TYR A 223 3.42 21.82 15.74
CA TYR A 223 3.11 21.72 17.16
C TYR A 223 3.30 23.07 17.83
N ASN A 224 2.35 23.48 18.67
CA ASN A 224 2.46 24.67 19.48
C ASN A 224 2.31 24.29 20.97
N PRO A 225 3.37 24.43 21.79
CA PRO A 225 3.31 24.07 23.21
C PRO A 225 2.55 25.08 24.07
N GLY A 226 2.11 26.21 23.52
CA GLY A 226 1.27 27.20 24.19
C GLY A 226 1.87 28.61 24.21
N GLU A 227 1.26 29.47 25.02
CA GLU A 227 1.60 30.89 25.09
C GLU A 227 3.09 31.12 25.41
N GLY A 228 3.74 31.99 24.63
CA GLY A 228 5.15 32.34 24.81
C GLY A 228 6.16 31.47 24.06
N TYR A 229 5.72 30.40 23.38
CA TYR A 229 6.60 29.53 22.60
C TYR A 229 6.35 29.64 21.08
N PRO A 230 7.40 29.54 20.25
CA PRO A 230 7.24 29.47 18.80
C PRO A 230 6.64 28.13 18.38
N GLU A 231 5.93 28.13 17.25
CA GLU A 231 5.45 26.90 16.62
C GLU A 231 6.64 26.05 16.10
N GLU A 232 6.59 24.75 16.38
CA GLU A 232 7.62 23.79 16.04
C GLU A 232 7.15 22.89 14.88
N LYS A 233 8.00 22.75 13.86
CA LYS A 233 7.74 21.81 12.76
C LYS A 233 8.28 20.43 13.14
N LEU A 234 7.38 19.48 13.38
CA LEU A 234 7.71 18.11 13.80
C LEU A 234 7.35 17.08 12.71
N PRO A 235 8.06 15.93 12.65
CA PRO A 235 7.75 14.89 11.67
C PRO A 235 6.40 14.25 11.94
N THR A 236 5.78 13.71 10.88
CA THR A 236 4.86 12.59 11.07
C THR A 236 5.68 11.35 11.41
N ILE A 237 5.26 10.54 12.38
CA ILE A 237 5.99 9.31 12.77
C ILE A 237 5.15 8.06 12.52
N ASN A 238 5.77 6.92 12.19
CA ASN A 238 5.08 5.64 12.03
C ASN A 238 3.94 5.71 11.00
N ILE A 239 4.27 5.99 9.74
CA ILE A 239 3.28 6.14 8.66
C ILE A 239 3.46 5.10 7.56
N THR A 240 2.37 4.48 7.15
CA THR A 240 2.29 3.65 5.94
C THR A 240 1.22 4.19 5.00
N ILE A 241 1.56 4.34 3.72
CA ILE A 241 0.56 4.39 2.64
C ILE A 241 0.81 3.17 1.76
N GLN A 242 -0.17 2.28 1.70
CA GLN A 242 -0.06 1.05 0.93
C GLN A 242 -1.25 0.83 0.00
N ASN A 243 -1.00 0.21 -1.14
CA ASN A 243 -2.05 -0.20 -2.08
C ASN A 243 -2.99 0.96 -2.49
N CYS A 244 -2.53 2.21 -2.49
CA CYS A 244 -3.35 3.39 -2.78
C CYS A 244 -3.15 3.91 -4.22
N ILE A 245 -4.10 4.72 -4.70
CA ILE A 245 -3.99 5.48 -5.96
C ILE A 245 -3.91 6.97 -5.65
N SER A 246 -2.94 7.67 -6.24
CA SER A 246 -2.89 9.13 -6.39
C SER A 246 -2.88 9.48 -7.87
N SER A 247 -3.97 10.04 -8.37
CA SER A 247 -4.09 10.31 -9.81
C SER A 247 -4.77 11.59 -10.18
N GLU A 248 -4.39 12.16 -11.32
CA GLU A 248 -5.09 13.27 -11.98
C GLU A 248 -5.32 14.49 -11.06
N ALA A 249 -4.29 14.93 -10.32
CA ALA A 249 -4.35 16.25 -9.70
C ALA A 249 -4.64 17.34 -10.75
N LEU A 250 -5.35 18.40 -10.35
CA LEU A 250 -5.90 19.39 -11.29
C LEU A 250 -4.86 20.46 -11.65
N ASP A 251 -4.60 20.61 -12.94
CA ASP A 251 -3.67 21.62 -13.48
C ASP A 251 -4.32 23.00 -13.67
N THR A 252 -5.52 23.21 -13.09
CA THR A 252 -6.28 24.47 -13.23
C THR A 252 -5.42 25.71 -12.97
N TYR A 253 -4.52 25.62 -12.00
CA TYR A 253 -3.58 26.69 -11.63
C TYR A 253 -2.12 26.22 -11.60
N ASN A 254 -1.73 25.34 -12.54
CA ASN A 254 -0.35 24.86 -12.77
C ASN A 254 0.27 24.03 -11.63
N HIS A 255 -0.57 23.38 -10.83
CA HIS A 255 -0.14 22.63 -9.64
C HIS A 255 -0.82 21.25 -9.59
N ALA A 256 -0.83 20.53 -10.72
CA ALA A 256 -1.31 19.15 -10.77
C ALA A 256 -0.32 18.17 -10.12
N PHE A 257 -0.14 18.22 -8.80
CA PHE A 257 0.88 17.43 -8.10
C PHE A 257 0.31 16.21 -7.37
N GLY A 258 1.05 15.10 -7.40
CA GLY A 258 0.61 13.83 -6.84
C GLY A 258 0.61 13.84 -5.32
N SER A 259 1.78 14.03 -4.71
CA SER A 259 1.92 13.95 -3.26
C SER A 259 3.14 14.64 -2.68
N THR A 260 3.03 15.11 -1.42
CA THR A 260 4.18 15.47 -0.57
C THR A 260 4.22 14.56 0.66
N LEU A 261 5.20 13.65 0.73
CA LEU A 261 5.24 12.55 1.70
C LEU A 261 6.54 12.54 2.52
N GLY A 262 6.51 11.91 3.68
CA GLY A 262 7.70 11.69 4.50
C GLY A 262 7.36 11.40 5.96
N GLY A 263 8.35 11.61 6.82
CA GLY A 263 8.24 11.36 8.25
C GLY A 263 9.35 10.45 8.75
N GLU A 264 9.31 10.13 10.04
CA GLU A 264 10.19 9.13 10.67
C GLU A 264 9.51 7.76 10.67
N ASN A 265 10.26 6.69 10.40
CA ASN A 265 9.71 5.34 10.25
C ASN A 265 8.53 5.31 9.26
N CYS A 266 8.75 5.78 8.01
CA CYS A 266 7.72 5.85 6.97
C CYS A 266 7.85 4.72 5.94
N ALA A 267 6.74 4.30 5.33
CA ALA A 267 6.71 3.31 4.25
C ALA A 267 5.64 3.64 3.19
N PHE A 268 6.04 3.76 1.94
CA PHE A 268 5.15 4.02 0.80
C PHE A 268 5.28 2.86 -0.18
N ILE A 269 4.34 1.91 -0.10
CA ILE A 269 4.48 0.59 -0.74
C ILE A 269 3.30 0.21 -1.64
N ARG A 270 3.59 -0.31 -2.84
CA ARG A 270 2.56 -0.85 -3.76
C ARG A 270 1.45 0.14 -4.12
N ASN A 271 1.80 1.42 -4.25
CA ASN A 271 0.86 2.47 -4.65
C ASN A 271 1.01 2.79 -6.14
N LEU A 272 0.02 3.49 -6.69
CA LEU A 272 0.02 4.04 -8.05
C LEU A 272 0.00 5.57 -8.01
N TRP A 273 0.98 6.20 -8.64
CA TRP A 273 0.90 7.60 -9.07
C TRP A 273 0.66 7.66 -10.57
N ALA A 274 -0.45 8.25 -11.01
CA ALA A 274 -0.82 8.25 -12.42
C ALA A 274 -1.32 9.62 -12.89
N CYS A 275 -0.73 10.12 -13.97
CA CYS A 275 -1.21 11.34 -14.64
C CYS A 275 -1.25 12.58 -13.71
N ASN A 276 -0.29 12.69 -12.77
CA ASN A 276 -0.01 13.95 -12.10
C ASN A 276 1.20 14.60 -12.79
N ALA A 277 1.13 15.91 -13.02
CA ALA A 277 2.19 16.63 -13.71
C ALA A 277 3.51 16.59 -12.93
N GLY A 278 3.47 16.53 -11.59
CA GLY A 278 4.68 16.50 -10.76
C GLY A 278 4.48 15.86 -9.39
N ARG A 279 5.57 15.79 -8.60
CA ARG A 279 5.63 15.24 -7.23
C ARG A 279 4.98 13.87 -7.15
N ASN A 280 5.64 12.88 -7.71
CA ASN A 280 5.15 11.51 -7.80
C ASN A 280 6.02 10.50 -7.01
N PRO A 281 6.20 10.65 -5.68
CA PRO A 281 5.88 11.77 -4.77
C PRO A 281 7.07 12.75 -4.59
N SER A 282 6.87 13.88 -3.91
CA SER A 282 7.97 14.69 -3.35
C SER A 282 8.22 14.34 -1.89
N VAL A 283 9.48 14.35 -1.46
CA VAL A 283 9.91 14.04 -0.09
C VAL A 283 9.94 15.33 0.73
N GLY A 284 8.97 15.47 1.64
CA GLY A 284 8.72 16.70 2.42
C GLY A 284 9.43 16.78 3.77
N TRP A 285 9.96 15.66 4.27
CA TRP A 285 10.67 15.56 5.54
C TRP A 285 12.01 14.86 5.38
N PHE A 286 13.00 15.26 6.17
CA PHE A 286 14.33 14.65 6.15
C PHE A 286 14.36 13.42 7.07
N SER A 287 14.60 12.22 6.55
CA SER A 287 14.95 10.98 7.28
C SER A 287 15.08 9.84 6.25
N VAL A 288 14.93 8.59 6.67
CA VAL A 288 14.78 7.43 5.80
C VAL A 288 13.41 7.46 5.10
N PHE A 289 13.43 7.62 3.78
CA PHE A 289 12.28 7.59 2.91
C PHE A 289 12.21 6.25 2.16
N ASN A 290 11.18 5.44 2.44
CA ASN A 290 11.01 4.12 1.83
C ASN A 290 9.94 4.15 0.74
N PHE A 291 10.39 4.00 -0.51
CA PHE A 291 9.54 3.98 -1.70
C PHE A 291 9.74 2.66 -2.44
N VAL A 292 8.86 1.69 -2.17
CA VAL A 292 9.07 0.30 -2.57
C VAL A 292 7.88 -0.25 -3.36
N ASN A 293 8.13 -0.88 -4.51
CA ASN A 293 7.09 -1.55 -5.33
C ASN A 293 5.94 -0.67 -5.83
N ASN A 294 6.15 0.62 -6.01
CA ASN A 294 5.15 1.53 -6.55
C ASN A 294 5.19 1.57 -8.07
N VAL A 295 4.09 2.04 -8.67
CA VAL A 295 4.00 2.35 -10.10
C VAL A 295 3.86 3.85 -10.29
N VAL A 296 4.64 4.43 -11.20
CA VAL A 296 4.56 5.85 -11.57
C VAL A 296 4.31 5.95 -13.07
N PHE A 297 3.25 6.64 -13.48
CA PHE A 297 2.81 6.73 -14.86
C PHE A 297 2.53 8.17 -15.30
N ASN A 298 3.04 8.54 -16.48
CA ASN A 298 2.63 9.72 -17.23
C ASN A 298 2.78 11.08 -16.49
N TRP A 299 4.02 11.43 -16.14
CA TRP A 299 4.38 12.72 -15.51
C TRP A 299 4.89 13.73 -16.54
N LYS A 300 4.98 15.02 -16.17
CA LYS A 300 5.51 16.09 -17.05
C LYS A 300 6.68 16.85 -16.45
N HIS A 301 6.51 17.39 -15.24
CA HIS A 301 7.43 18.32 -14.60
C HIS A 301 8.36 17.66 -13.59
N ARG A 302 7.88 16.68 -12.83
CA ARG A 302 8.61 16.10 -11.68
C ARG A 302 8.24 14.61 -11.47
N THR A 303 9.22 13.76 -11.14
CA THR A 303 9.03 12.37 -10.71
C THR A 303 9.10 12.27 -9.19
N VAL A 304 9.92 11.37 -8.65
CA VAL A 304 10.30 11.36 -7.23
C VAL A 304 11.36 12.43 -7.01
N ASP A 305 11.18 13.32 -6.05
CA ASP A 305 12.18 14.34 -5.75
C ASP A 305 12.10 14.89 -4.32
N GLY A 306 12.95 15.84 -3.98
CA GLY A 306 12.93 16.51 -2.68
C GLY A 306 13.91 15.88 -1.70
N GLY A 307 13.57 15.99 -0.41
CA GLY A 307 14.53 15.75 0.67
C GLY A 307 15.66 16.78 0.66
N ASP A 308 16.56 16.67 1.63
CA ASP A 308 17.80 17.45 1.67
C ASP A 308 18.99 16.54 1.99
N TYR A 309 20.16 17.12 2.21
CA TYR A 309 21.39 16.39 2.55
C TYR A 309 21.30 15.49 3.80
N ARG A 310 20.28 15.66 4.65
CA ARG A 310 20.02 14.83 5.84
C ARG A 310 19.15 13.61 5.52
N SER A 311 18.59 13.54 4.31
CA SER A 311 17.69 12.46 3.90
C SER A 311 18.46 11.21 3.51
N GLN A 312 17.83 10.06 3.74
CA GLN A 312 18.26 8.75 3.26
C GLN A 312 17.13 8.17 2.40
N PHE A 313 17.43 7.65 1.22
CA PHE A 313 16.39 7.18 0.29
C PHE A 313 16.55 5.70 0.01
N ASN A 314 15.46 4.95 0.13
CA ASN A 314 15.35 3.56 -0.33
C ASN A 314 14.32 3.51 -1.45
N ILE A 315 14.80 3.50 -2.71
CA ILE A 315 13.97 3.46 -3.92
C ILE A 315 14.13 2.08 -4.56
N ILE A 316 13.20 1.18 -4.25
CA ILE A 316 13.38 -0.26 -4.48
C ILE A 316 12.25 -0.84 -5.33
N ASN A 317 12.61 -1.50 -6.44
CA ASN A 317 11.71 -2.32 -7.24
C ASN A 317 10.40 -1.62 -7.66
N ASN A 318 10.45 -0.31 -7.94
CA ASN A 318 9.34 0.45 -8.50
C ASN A 318 9.29 0.33 -10.03
N TYR A 319 8.13 0.59 -10.62
CA TYR A 319 7.92 0.59 -12.06
C TYR A 319 7.57 2.00 -12.56
N PHE A 320 8.47 2.61 -13.33
CA PHE A 320 8.28 3.92 -13.94
C PHE A 320 7.93 3.75 -15.42
N LYS A 321 6.74 4.24 -15.80
CA LYS A 321 6.21 4.16 -17.16
C LYS A 321 5.98 5.56 -17.75
N PRO A 322 6.90 6.05 -18.59
CA PRO A 322 6.69 7.29 -19.34
C PRO A 322 5.42 7.22 -20.18
N GLY A 323 4.54 8.21 -20.02
CA GLY A 323 3.27 8.28 -20.74
C GLY A 323 3.27 9.34 -21.85
N PRO A 324 2.11 9.60 -22.49
CA PRO A 324 2.01 10.53 -23.62
C PRO A 324 2.47 11.97 -23.37
N ILE A 325 2.40 12.48 -22.13
CA ILE A 325 2.89 13.84 -21.81
C ILE A 325 4.36 13.86 -21.37
N THR A 326 4.94 12.70 -21.06
CA THR A 326 6.29 12.61 -20.50
C THR A 326 7.35 13.02 -21.53
N PRO A 327 8.19 14.05 -21.23
CA PRO A 327 9.16 14.57 -22.20
C PRO A 327 10.38 13.65 -22.27
N ARG A 328 10.38 12.72 -23.24
CA ARG A 328 11.39 11.65 -23.37
C ARG A 328 12.79 12.17 -23.72
N ASP A 329 12.83 13.35 -24.30
CA ASP A 329 14.01 14.11 -24.72
C ASP A 329 14.59 15.01 -23.62
N GLU A 330 13.93 15.10 -22.46
CA GLU A 330 14.40 15.86 -21.30
C GLU A 330 14.80 14.92 -20.14
N ASN A 331 15.67 15.43 -19.26
CA ASN A 331 16.15 14.74 -18.06
C ASN A 331 15.02 14.12 -17.22
N VAL A 332 13.91 14.84 -17.06
CA VAL A 332 12.78 14.37 -16.25
C VAL A 332 12.07 13.15 -16.86
N GLY A 333 12.16 12.93 -18.18
CA GLY A 333 11.47 11.84 -18.87
C GLY A 333 11.95 10.43 -18.53
N HIS A 334 13.12 10.32 -17.90
CA HIS A 334 13.76 9.06 -17.54
C HIS A 334 14.33 9.08 -16.11
N ARG A 335 13.85 9.98 -15.27
CA ARG A 335 14.33 10.17 -13.91
C ARG A 335 13.58 9.27 -12.92
N ILE A 336 14.31 8.40 -12.20
CA ILE A 336 13.79 7.64 -11.06
C ILE A 336 13.65 8.56 -9.83
N ILE A 337 14.71 9.31 -9.49
CA ILE A 337 14.70 10.24 -8.36
C ILE A 337 15.60 11.46 -8.59
N LYS A 338 15.17 12.62 -8.08
CA LYS A 338 15.98 13.83 -7.89
C LYS A 338 16.14 14.20 -6.41
N PRO A 339 17.19 13.72 -5.70
CA PRO A 339 17.50 14.28 -4.39
C PRO A 339 17.85 15.76 -4.51
N GLU A 340 17.29 16.60 -3.65
CA GLU A 340 17.63 18.02 -3.60
C GLU A 340 18.72 18.26 -2.55
N SER A 341 19.58 19.28 -2.75
CA SER A 341 20.57 19.63 -1.72
C SER A 341 19.95 20.35 -0.51
N GLY A 342 18.66 20.68 -0.64
CA GLY A 342 17.94 21.60 0.24
C GLY A 342 18.39 23.06 0.07
N ARG A 343 17.76 23.97 0.81
CA ARG A 343 18.22 25.36 1.00
C ARG A 343 19.37 25.42 2.01
N SER A 344 20.33 24.53 1.87
CA SER A 344 21.46 24.44 2.77
C SER A 344 22.25 25.75 2.72
N LYS A 345 22.69 26.25 3.88
CA LYS A 345 23.60 27.42 3.96
C LYS A 345 25.07 27.04 3.73
N LEU A 346 25.33 25.78 3.36
CA LEU A 346 26.67 25.29 3.06
C LEU A 346 27.22 25.99 1.81
N LYS A 347 28.55 26.17 1.77
CA LYS A 347 29.25 26.78 0.62
C LYS A 347 29.35 25.83 -0.59
N TYR A 348 28.88 24.60 -0.45
CA TYR A 348 28.90 23.54 -1.46
C TYR A 348 27.56 22.81 -1.44
N GLN A 349 27.22 22.16 -2.55
CA GLN A 349 26.05 21.30 -2.65
C GLN A 349 26.35 19.96 -1.99
N GLN A 350 25.40 19.48 -1.19
CA GLN A 350 25.43 18.18 -0.57
C GLN A 350 24.04 17.57 -0.70
N PHE A 351 23.95 16.28 -1.00
CA PHE A 351 22.70 15.57 -1.25
C PHE A 351 22.55 14.39 -0.29
N GLY A 352 21.33 13.88 -0.15
CA GLY A 352 21.03 12.75 0.73
C GLY A 352 21.66 11.43 0.25
N ARG A 353 21.84 10.50 1.19
CA ARG A 353 22.38 9.16 0.89
C ARG A 353 21.29 8.32 0.23
N THR A 354 21.59 7.64 -0.86
CA THR A 354 20.58 7.07 -1.75
C THR A 354 20.90 5.62 -2.07
N TYR A 355 19.98 4.71 -1.76
CA TYR A 355 19.93 3.34 -2.25
C TYR A 355 18.86 3.24 -3.34
N VAL A 356 19.27 2.97 -4.57
CA VAL A 356 18.37 2.84 -5.73
C VAL A 356 18.69 1.53 -6.43
N SER A 357 17.74 0.60 -6.41
CA SER A 357 17.96 -0.76 -6.92
C SER A 357 16.69 -1.41 -7.46
N GLY A 358 16.85 -2.19 -8.54
CA GLY A 358 15.82 -3.05 -9.14
C GLY A 358 14.60 -2.34 -9.70
N ASN A 359 14.62 -1.02 -9.83
CA ASN A 359 13.54 -0.26 -10.47
C ASN A 359 13.57 -0.46 -11.98
N ILE A 360 12.40 -0.50 -12.61
CA ILE A 360 12.24 -0.51 -14.07
C ILE A 360 11.89 0.90 -14.54
N MET A 361 12.59 1.38 -15.57
CA MET A 361 12.26 2.58 -16.32
C MET A 361 11.91 2.16 -17.75
N GLU A 362 10.60 2.06 -18.04
CA GLU A 362 10.10 1.49 -19.30
C GLU A 362 10.63 2.29 -20.50
N GLY A 363 11.25 1.58 -21.45
CA GLY A 363 11.87 2.18 -22.64
C GLY A 363 13.32 2.65 -22.46
N TYR A 364 13.91 2.46 -21.27
CA TYR A 364 15.30 2.83 -20.98
C TYR A 364 16.06 1.62 -20.39
N ASP A 365 16.56 0.75 -21.27
CA ASP A 365 17.23 -0.50 -20.89
C ASP A 365 18.47 -0.30 -20.03
N ASN A 366 19.23 0.76 -20.28
CA ASN A 366 20.46 1.06 -19.55
C ASN A 366 20.15 1.45 -18.09
N ILE A 367 19.15 2.32 -17.88
CA ILE A 367 18.65 2.70 -16.54
C ILE A 367 18.02 1.51 -15.84
N THR A 368 17.29 0.66 -16.55
CA THR A 368 16.65 -0.54 -15.96
C THR A 368 17.70 -1.55 -15.50
N LYS A 369 18.79 -1.75 -16.26
CA LYS A 369 19.90 -2.63 -15.86
C LYS A 369 20.74 -2.02 -14.73
N ASN A 370 20.91 -0.71 -14.72
CA ASN A 370 21.65 0.03 -13.72
C ASN A 370 20.97 1.38 -13.44
N ASN A 371 20.23 1.47 -12.33
CA ASN A 371 19.43 2.67 -12.02
C ASN A 371 20.28 3.95 -11.85
N TRP A 372 21.59 3.83 -11.60
CA TRP A 372 22.50 4.98 -11.51
C TRP A 372 22.97 5.51 -12.86
N ASP A 373 22.73 4.79 -13.95
CA ASP A 373 23.08 5.18 -15.31
C ASP A 373 22.04 6.17 -15.92
N GLY A 374 21.85 7.30 -15.24
CA GLY A 374 20.93 8.38 -15.65
C GLY A 374 19.57 8.39 -14.93
N GLY A 375 19.23 7.35 -14.16
CA GLY A 375 17.99 7.33 -13.37
C GLY A 375 18.06 8.19 -12.10
N VAL A 376 19.23 8.32 -11.49
CA VAL A 376 19.48 9.20 -10.34
C VAL A 376 20.11 10.51 -10.83
N GLN A 377 19.43 11.62 -10.59
CA GLN A 377 19.79 12.93 -11.12
C GLN A 377 19.83 13.97 -9.99
N VAL A 378 20.59 15.04 -10.17
CA VAL A 378 20.66 16.17 -9.22
C VAL A 378 20.67 17.48 -9.98
N GLU A 379 20.13 18.54 -9.38
CA GLU A 379 20.05 19.86 -10.02
C GLU A 379 19.46 19.77 -11.45
N ASP A 380 20.09 20.42 -12.42
CA ASP A 380 19.76 20.33 -13.84
C ASP A 380 20.61 19.29 -14.59
N LEU A 381 21.38 18.46 -13.87
CA LEU A 381 22.24 17.44 -14.47
C LEU A 381 21.44 16.21 -14.88
N GLY A 382 21.86 15.56 -15.97
CA GLY A 382 21.27 14.32 -16.47
C GLY A 382 21.64 13.07 -15.66
N ASN A 383 22.51 13.19 -14.65
CA ASN A 383 22.89 12.13 -13.72
C ASN A 383 23.49 12.73 -12.43
N ALA A 384 23.87 11.87 -11.47
CA ALA A 384 24.48 12.29 -10.22
C ALA A 384 25.91 12.89 -10.36
N GLY A 385 26.57 12.71 -11.50
CA GLY A 385 27.88 13.29 -11.82
C GLY A 385 28.93 13.08 -10.73
N GLN A 386 29.63 14.16 -10.38
CA GLN A 386 30.64 14.16 -9.31
C GLN A 386 30.09 13.82 -7.92
N TYR A 387 28.78 13.97 -7.69
CA TYR A 387 28.15 13.71 -6.39
C TYR A 387 27.82 12.23 -6.16
N MET A 388 27.93 11.39 -7.20
CA MET A 388 27.55 9.98 -7.12
C MET A 388 28.25 9.25 -5.96
N ALA A 389 29.56 9.42 -5.80
CA ALA A 389 30.33 8.74 -4.75
C ALA A 389 29.91 9.17 -3.33
N ASP A 390 29.45 10.41 -3.16
CA ASP A 390 28.96 10.93 -1.87
C ASP A 390 27.49 10.57 -1.63
N MET A 391 26.72 10.25 -2.66
CA MET A 391 25.31 9.91 -2.52
C MET A 391 25.08 8.42 -2.40
N LYS A 392 25.73 7.60 -3.23
CA LYS A 392 25.42 6.20 -3.40
C LYS A 392 25.78 5.39 -2.16
N VAL A 393 24.85 4.54 -1.71
CA VAL A 393 25.10 3.50 -0.71
C VAL A 393 24.76 2.12 -1.29
N GLU A 394 25.46 1.09 -0.84
CA GLU A 394 25.34 -0.28 -1.38
C GLU A 394 24.25 -1.11 -0.69
N HIS A 395 23.75 -0.65 0.46
CA HIS A 395 22.69 -1.29 1.23
C HIS A 395 21.61 -0.26 1.58
N PRO A 396 20.33 -0.68 1.68
CA PRO A 396 19.27 0.21 2.09
C PRO A 396 19.50 0.72 3.52
N ALA A 397 19.09 1.96 3.78
CA ALA A 397 18.97 2.49 5.13
C ALA A 397 17.91 1.70 5.93
N PRO A 398 17.90 1.74 7.28
CA PRO A 398 16.95 0.97 8.09
C PRO A 398 15.49 1.17 7.67
N MET A 399 14.77 0.08 7.40
CA MET A 399 13.37 0.11 6.95
C MET A 399 12.48 -0.69 7.89
N PRO A 400 11.20 -0.32 8.05
CA PRO A 400 10.23 -1.18 8.71
C PRO A 400 10.00 -2.47 7.90
N LYS A 401 9.49 -3.52 8.55
CA LYS A 401 9.18 -4.79 7.89
C LYS A 401 8.10 -4.60 6.82
N MET A 402 8.36 -5.06 5.61
CA MET A 402 7.43 -5.03 4.47
C MET A 402 7.77 -6.13 3.46
N THR A 403 6.79 -6.58 2.69
CA THR A 403 7.05 -7.52 1.60
C THR A 403 7.59 -6.78 0.38
N ILE A 404 8.78 -7.19 -0.11
CA ILE A 404 9.40 -6.65 -1.31
C ILE A 404 9.23 -7.62 -2.48
N LEU A 405 8.53 -7.17 -3.51
CA LEU A 405 8.28 -7.86 -4.78
C LEU A 405 9.33 -7.46 -5.83
N SER A 406 9.45 -8.22 -6.92
CA SER A 406 10.13 -7.72 -8.13
C SER A 406 9.35 -6.54 -8.72
N ALA A 407 10.00 -5.66 -9.50
CA ALA A 407 9.31 -4.52 -10.12
C ALA A 407 8.19 -4.94 -11.09
N ASN A 408 8.33 -6.08 -11.77
CA ASN A 408 7.30 -6.61 -12.66
C ASN A 408 6.11 -7.18 -11.87
N ASP A 409 6.35 -7.92 -10.79
CA ASP A 409 5.28 -8.42 -9.92
C ASP A 409 4.56 -7.26 -9.21
N ALA A 410 5.32 -6.25 -8.78
CA ALA A 410 4.78 -5.02 -8.24
C ALA A 410 3.85 -4.33 -9.24
N TYR A 411 4.26 -4.19 -10.50
CA TYR A 411 3.43 -3.61 -11.55
C TYR A 411 2.09 -4.35 -11.70
N GLN A 412 2.11 -5.69 -11.81
CA GLN A 412 0.88 -6.48 -11.92
C GLN A 412 0.01 -6.35 -10.66
N TYR A 413 0.62 -6.47 -9.48
CA TYR A 413 -0.11 -6.39 -8.21
C TYR A 413 -0.79 -5.04 -8.02
N VAL A 414 -0.07 -3.94 -8.28
CA VAL A 414 -0.59 -2.58 -8.17
C VAL A 414 -1.77 -2.38 -9.12
N LEU A 415 -1.65 -2.79 -10.39
CA LEU A 415 -2.76 -2.65 -11.33
C LEU A 415 -3.99 -3.47 -10.94
N ASP A 416 -3.80 -4.62 -10.30
CA ASP A 416 -4.91 -5.47 -9.90
C ASP A 416 -5.55 -5.05 -8.57
N ASN A 417 -4.78 -4.47 -7.64
CA ASN A 417 -5.23 -4.29 -6.26
C ASN A 417 -5.26 -2.84 -5.78
N ALA A 418 -4.44 -1.91 -6.29
CA ALA A 418 -4.38 -0.56 -5.73
C ALA A 418 -5.70 0.23 -5.84
N GLY A 419 -5.91 1.12 -4.89
CA GLY A 419 -7.07 2.01 -4.78
C GLY A 419 -8.26 1.39 -4.04
N ALA A 420 -9.36 2.13 -3.98
CA ALA A 420 -10.61 1.68 -3.37
C ALA A 420 -11.30 0.63 -4.24
N THR A 421 -10.85 -0.62 -4.11
CA THR A 421 -11.35 -1.80 -4.85
C THR A 421 -12.59 -2.41 -4.24
N LEU A 422 -12.89 -2.12 -2.97
CA LEU A 422 -14.10 -2.52 -2.26
C LEU A 422 -15.03 -1.33 -2.00
N PRO A 423 -16.36 -1.56 -1.97
CA PRO A 423 -17.06 -2.79 -2.36
C PRO A 423 -16.90 -3.15 -3.86
N VAL A 424 -16.55 -2.17 -4.69
CA VAL A 424 -16.20 -2.33 -6.10
C VAL A 424 -15.20 -1.25 -6.52
N ARG A 425 -14.31 -1.52 -7.47
CA ARG A 425 -13.50 -0.46 -8.10
C ARG A 425 -14.39 0.45 -8.96
N ASP A 426 -14.35 1.76 -8.69
CA ASP A 426 -15.20 2.75 -9.37
C ASP A 426 -14.77 3.00 -10.83
N PRO A 427 -15.60 3.70 -11.64
CA PRO A 427 -15.26 4.00 -13.03
C PRO A 427 -13.99 4.83 -13.23
N VAL A 428 -13.63 5.69 -12.26
CA VAL A 428 -12.44 6.56 -12.38
C VAL A 428 -11.17 5.74 -12.21
N ASP A 429 -11.08 4.91 -11.17
CA ASP A 429 -9.93 4.03 -10.94
C ASP A 429 -9.80 2.98 -12.06
N LYS A 430 -10.93 2.40 -12.52
CA LYS A 430 -10.93 1.51 -13.69
C LYS A 430 -10.31 2.17 -14.92
N ARG A 431 -10.70 3.42 -15.21
CA ARG A 431 -10.12 4.20 -16.32
C ARG A 431 -8.64 4.44 -16.12
N VAL A 432 -8.21 4.94 -14.95
CA VAL A 432 -6.81 5.22 -14.65
C VAL A 432 -5.94 3.97 -14.80
N ILE A 433 -6.39 2.83 -14.28
CA ILE A 433 -5.69 1.54 -14.37
C ILE A 433 -5.56 1.08 -15.83
N GLU A 434 -6.63 1.23 -16.62
CA GLU A 434 -6.60 0.87 -18.04
C GLU A 434 -5.65 1.78 -18.84
N GLN A 435 -5.59 3.08 -18.50
CA GLN A 435 -4.62 4.01 -19.10
C GLN A 435 -3.18 3.58 -18.78
N VAL A 436 -2.90 3.15 -17.55
CA VAL A 436 -1.57 2.67 -17.16
C VAL A 436 -1.22 1.37 -17.87
N ARG A 437 -2.19 0.45 -17.99
CA ARG A 437 -2.03 -0.84 -18.68
C ARG A 437 -1.72 -0.63 -20.16
N THR A 438 -2.51 0.19 -20.85
CA THR A 438 -2.42 0.38 -22.31
C THR A 438 -1.48 1.48 -22.77
N GLY A 439 -1.14 2.43 -21.89
CA GLY A 439 -0.46 3.68 -22.26
C GLY A 439 -1.33 4.67 -23.03
N LYS A 440 -2.63 4.40 -23.22
CA LYS A 440 -3.56 5.24 -23.98
C LYS A 440 -4.45 6.05 -23.05
N ILE A 441 -4.46 7.37 -23.19
CA ILE A 441 -5.27 8.27 -22.37
C ILE A 441 -6.72 8.25 -22.83
N GLN A 442 -7.64 8.15 -21.89
CA GLN A 442 -9.08 8.21 -22.11
C GLN A 442 -9.62 9.53 -21.58
N TYR A 443 -10.24 10.32 -22.45
CA TYR A 443 -10.78 11.64 -22.14
C TYR A 443 -12.13 11.85 -22.85
N LYS A 444 -12.85 12.90 -22.45
CA LYS A 444 -14.08 13.37 -23.08
C LYS A 444 -13.76 14.47 -24.10
N GLU A 445 -14.28 14.33 -25.31
CA GLU A 445 -14.19 15.36 -26.34
C GLU A 445 -15.15 16.51 -26.05
N ASN A 446 -14.82 17.71 -26.55
CA ASN A 446 -15.69 18.90 -26.55
C ASN A 446 -16.22 19.30 -25.17
N THR A 447 -15.40 19.18 -24.13
CA THR A 447 -15.78 19.57 -22.77
C THR A 447 -15.69 21.09 -22.61
N GLU A 448 -16.83 21.74 -22.35
CA GLU A 448 -16.85 23.15 -21.94
C GLU A 448 -16.41 23.28 -20.48
N SER A 449 -15.31 23.99 -20.24
CA SER A 449 -14.85 24.33 -18.89
C SER A 449 -15.68 25.47 -18.31
N LYS A 450 -16.20 25.31 -17.11
CA LYS A 450 -16.92 26.37 -16.38
C LYS A 450 -15.99 27.29 -15.58
N ILE A 451 -14.69 27.02 -15.60
CA ILE A 451 -13.68 27.75 -14.83
C ILE A 451 -13.43 29.11 -15.49
N GLY A 452 -13.53 30.19 -14.71
CA GLY A 452 -13.32 31.56 -15.17
C GLY A 452 -11.93 31.77 -15.78
N SER A 453 -11.89 32.17 -17.05
CA SER A 453 -10.65 32.37 -17.81
C SER A 453 -9.72 33.44 -17.22
N GLU A 454 -10.25 34.38 -16.44
CA GLU A 454 -9.55 35.50 -15.84
C GLU A 454 -8.50 35.08 -14.78
N TYR A 455 -8.65 33.90 -14.18
CA TYR A 455 -7.73 33.37 -13.18
C TYR A 455 -6.72 32.36 -13.74
N ILE A 456 -6.94 31.90 -14.97
CA ILE A 456 -6.16 30.81 -15.56
C ILE A 456 -5.00 31.37 -16.39
N LYS A 457 -3.77 31.19 -15.90
CA LYS A 457 -2.54 31.39 -16.68
C LYS A 457 -1.90 30.03 -16.94
N ARG A 458 -2.28 29.36 -18.03
CA ARG A 458 -1.80 28.00 -18.31
C ARG A 458 -0.32 27.97 -18.65
N ARG A 459 0.40 26.98 -18.11
CA ARG A 459 1.75 26.59 -18.53
C ARG A 459 1.74 25.43 -19.51
N LEU A 460 0.80 24.50 -19.35
CA LEU A 460 0.57 23.41 -20.30
C LEU A 460 -0.41 23.83 -21.39
N ALA A 461 -0.26 23.22 -22.56
CA ALA A 461 -1.15 23.44 -23.69
C ALA A 461 -2.62 23.18 -23.29
N PRO A 462 -3.60 23.87 -23.90
CA PRO A 462 -5.01 23.66 -23.60
C PRO A 462 -5.48 22.21 -23.78
N ASP A 463 -4.83 21.43 -24.62
CA ASP A 463 -5.12 20.04 -24.92
C ASP A 463 -4.29 19.03 -24.11
N SER A 464 -3.57 19.47 -23.06
CA SER A 464 -2.80 18.59 -22.16
C SER A 464 -3.61 17.44 -21.58
N TYR A 465 -4.92 17.62 -21.43
CA TYR A 465 -5.85 16.59 -20.95
C TYR A 465 -5.93 15.38 -21.89
N LYS A 466 -5.73 15.57 -23.20
CA LYS A 466 -5.63 14.48 -24.18
C LYS A 466 -4.38 13.62 -23.97
N GLN A 467 -3.40 14.16 -23.26
CA GLN A 467 -2.17 13.47 -22.84
C GLN A 467 -2.19 13.13 -21.34
N GLY A 468 -3.30 13.33 -20.64
CA GLY A 468 -3.56 12.84 -19.28
C GLY A 468 -3.48 13.89 -18.17
N ILE A 469 -2.99 15.11 -18.44
CA ILE A 469 -2.97 16.16 -17.41
C ILE A 469 -4.20 17.05 -17.56
N ILE A 470 -5.17 16.81 -16.68
CA ILE A 470 -6.47 17.47 -16.68
C ILE A 470 -6.45 18.75 -15.86
N TYR A 471 -7.38 19.65 -16.13
CA TYR A 471 -7.61 20.87 -15.35
C TYR A 471 -9.08 21.07 -14.97
N ASP A 472 -9.97 20.23 -15.49
CA ASP A 472 -11.39 20.14 -15.14
C ASP A 472 -11.79 18.66 -15.16
N ILE A 473 -12.50 18.20 -14.13
CA ILE A 473 -12.93 16.80 -14.02
C ILE A 473 -13.90 16.40 -15.14
N ALA A 474 -14.59 17.35 -15.78
CA ALA A 474 -15.46 17.08 -16.93
C ALA A 474 -14.70 16.43 -18.10
N GLN A 475 -13.40 16.73 -18.22
CA GLN A 475 -12.50 16.17 -19.24
C GLN A 475 -12.34 14.66 -19.14
N VAL A 476 -12.72 14.09 -18.00
CA VAL A 476 -12.65 12.65 -17.73
C VAL A 476 -13.99 12.06 -17.31
N GLY A 477 -15.08 12.81 -17.52
CA GLY A 477 -16.46 12.38 -17.24
C GLY A 477 -17.02 12.86 -15.89
N GLY A 478 -16.23 13.52 -15.05
CA GLY A 478 -16.66 14.03 -13.75
C GLY A 478 -16.91 12.94 -12.71
N TYR A 479 -17.70 13.27 -11.69
CA TYR A 479 -18.06 12.33 -10.63
C TYR A 479 -18.92 11.17 -11.15
N PRO A 480 -18.57 9.91 -10.82
CA PRO A 480 -19.48 8.79 -11.03
C PRO A 480 -20.77 8.93 -10.23
N GLU A 481 -21.83 8.26 -10.70
CA GLU A 481 -22.98 7.95 -9.88
C GLU A 481 -22.64 6.73 -8.99
N TYR A 482 -23.02 6.78 -7.71
CA TYR A 482 -22.81 5.69 -6.75
C TYR A 482 -24.17 5.21 -6.24
N LYS A 483 -24.47 3.93 -6.42
CA LYS A 483 -25.72 3.31 -5.98
C LYS A 483 -25.43 2.22 -4.97
N GLY A 484 -26.28 2.09 -3.97
CA GLY A 484 -26.20 1.01 -3.00
C GLY A 484 -27.47 0.93 -2.18
N LYS A 485 -27.83 -0.28 -1.78
CA LYS A 485 -28.94 -0.53 -0.88
C LYS A 485 -28.38 -0.80 0.52
N PRO A 486 -28.81 -0.06 1.56
CA PRO A 486 -28.44 -0.37 2.93
C PRO A 486 -28.69 -1.84 3.28
N TYR A 487 -27.76 -2.47 3.98
CA TYR A 487 -27.93 -3.79 4.56
C TYR A 487 -28.75 -3.70 5.85
N LYS A 488 -29.31 -4.84 6.26
CA LYS A 488 -30.05 -4.95 7.52
C LYS A 488 -29.05 -5.11 8.66
N ASP A 489 -29.16 -4.23 9.63
CA ASP A 489 -28.39 -4.15 10.86
C ASP A 489 -29.40 -3.71 11.93
N SER A 490 -29.85 -4.67 12.73
CA SER A 490 -31.04 -4.53 13.59
C SER A 490 -30.75 -3.83 14.92
N ASP A 491 -29.50 -3.81 15.38
CA ASP A 491 -29.06 -3.11 16.59
C ASP A 491 -28.15 -1.90 16.33
N GLY A 492 -27.75 -1.69 15.08
CA GLY A 492 -27.02 -0.51 14.63
C GLY A 492 -25.54 -0.54 15.00
N ASP A 493 -24.96 -1.74 15.12
CA ASP A 493 -23.59 -1.94 15.56
C ASP A 493 -22.58 -1.96 14.41
N GLY A 494 -23.06 -1.86 13.17
CA GLY A 494 -22.26 -1.78 11.97
C GLY A 494 -22.01 -3.12 11.28
N MET A 495 -22.38 -4.24 11.89
CA MET A 495 -22.31 -5.58 11.30
C MET A 495 -23.68 -5.95 10.69
N PRO A 496 -23.72 -6.62 9.51
CA PRO A 496 -24.98 -7.10 8.98
C PRO A 496 -25.54 -8.28 9.79
N ASP A 497 -26.87 -8.31 10.05
CA ASP A 497 -27.57 -9.39 10.77
C ASP A 497 -27.18 -10.80 10.26
N GLU A 498 -27.05 -10.93 8.94
CA GLU A 498 -26.71 -12.19 8.27
C GLU A 498 -25.27 -12.63 8.58
N TRP A 499 -24.33 -11.68 8.67
CA TRP A 499 -22.94 -11.96 9.02
C TRP A 499 -22.85 -12.37 10.49
N GLU A 500 -23.50 -11.63 11.38
CA GLU A 500 -23.52 -11.94 12.81
C GLU A 500 -24.09 -13.33 13.10
N THR A 501 -25.26 -13.64 12.53
CA THR A 501 -25.90 -14.96 12.69
C THR A 501 -24.97 -16.08 12.22
N LYS A 502 -24.26 -15.88 11.10
CA LYS A 502 -23.31 -16.85 10.56
C LYS A 502 -22.09 -17.06 11.45
N HIS A 503 -21.66 -16.03 12.18
CA HIS A 503 -20.53 -16.07 13.11
C HIS A 503 -20.96 -16.34 14.56
N GLY A 504 -22.25 -16.64 14.78
CA GLY A 504 -22.83 -16.96 16.09
C GLY A 504 -22.87 -15.79 17.06
N LEU A 505 -22.99 -14.56 16.55
CA LEU A 505 -23.30 -13.35 17.31
C LEU A 505 -24.81 -13.13 17.35
N ASN A 506 -25.27 -12.15 18.14
CA ASN A 506 -26.68 -11.86 18.30
C ASN A 506 -27.00 -10.52 17.61
N PRO A 507 -27.78 -10.51 16.50
CA PRO A 507 -28.19 -9.29 15.76
C PRO A 507 -29.07 -8.28 16.51
N LYS A 508 -29.09 -8.35 17.84
CA LYS A 508 -29.87 -7.51 18.74
C LYS A 508 -29.03 -7.06 19.95
N ASP A 509 -27.73 -7.33 19.97
CA ASP A 509 -26.78 -6.95 21.02
C ASP A 509 -25.61 -6.13 20.43
N ALA A 510 -25.83 -4.84 20.22
CA ALA A 510 -24.80 -3.92 19.72
C ALA A 510 -23.55 -3.83 20.62
N GLY A 511 -23.61 -4.36 21.85
CA GLY A 511 -22.46 -4.43 22.74
C GLY A 511 -21.44 -5.50 22.34
N ASP A 512 -21.75 -6.40 21.42
CA ASP A 512 -20.83 -7.47 21.01
C ASP A 512 -19.86 -7.06 19.89
N ALA A 513 -20.15 -6.05 19.06
CA ALA A 513 -19.23 -5.53 18.04
C ALA A 513 -17.82 -5.22 18.55
N ALA A 514 -17.72 -4.60 19.74
CA ALA A 514 -16.45 -4.21 20.35
C ALA A 514 -15.77 -5.32 21.16
N LYS A 515 -16.40 -6.50 21.30
CA LYS A 515 -15.81 -7.66 22.00
C LYS A 515 -14.89 -8.42 21.05
N ASP A 516 -13.93 -9.14 21.62
CA ASP A 516 -13.14 -10.14 20.92
C ASP A 516 -13.67 -11.52 21.33
N LYS A 517 -14.51 -12.12 20.46
CA LYS A 517 -15.13 -13.42 20.75
C LYS A 517 -14.14 -14.58 20.64
N ASN A 518 -13.13 -14.46 19.77
CA ASN A 518 -12.27 -15.58 19.38
C ASN A 518 -10.91 -15.57 20.13
N GLY A 519 -10.56 -14.46 20.78
CA GLY A 519 -9.37 -14.26 21.60
C GLY A 519 -8.09 -13.98 20.81
N ASP A 520 -8.17 -13.61 19.53
CA ASP A 520 -7.02 -13.37 18.65
C ASP A 520 -6.50 -11.91 18.68
N GLY A 521 -7.22 -11.03 19.40
CA GLY A 521 -6.90 -9.62 19.58
C GLY A 521 -7.64 -8.66 18.63
N TYR A 522 -8.36 -9.17 17.62
CA TYR A 522 -9.28 -8.36 16.82
C TYR A 522 -10.69 -8.38 17.43
N THR A 523 -11.38 -7.24 17.37
CA THR A 523 -12.79 -7.16 17.76
C THR A 523 -13.70 -7.80 16.72
N ASN A 524 -14.93 -8.18 17.08
CA ASN A 524 -15.90 -8.77 16.16
C ASN A 524 -16.18 -7.85 14.95
N ILE A 525 -16.21 -6.53 15.15
CA ILE A 525 -16.30 -5.58 14.04
C ILE A 525 -15.07 -5.64 13.14
N GLU A 526 -13.85 -5.77 13.69
CA GLU A 526 -12.63 -5.94 12.88
C GLU A 526 -12.62 -7.28 12.13
N ASP A 527 -13.11 -8.36 12.74
CA ASP A 527 -13.30 -9.65 12.07
C ASP A 527 -14.24 -9.50 10.86
N PHE A 528 -15.37 -8.80 11.03
CA PHE A 528 -16.26 -8.46 9.92
C PHE A 528 -15.52 -7.67 8.83
N LEU A 529 -14.76 -6.63 9.18
CA LEU A 529 -14.00 -5.84 8.22
C LEU A 529 -12.97 -6.67 7.44
N ASN A 530 -12.34 -7.65 8.11
CA ASN A 530 -11.32 -8.53 7.54
C ASN A 530 -11.92 -9.64 6.65
N ASP A 531 -13.17 -10.02 6.91
CA ASP A 531 -13.90 -11.01 6.14
C ASP A 531 -14.43 -10.48 4.79
N ILE A 532 -14.50 -9.17 4.61
CA ILE A 532 -14.88 -8.55 3.33
C ILE A 532 -13.72 -8.75 2.34
N LYS A 533 -13.80 -9.82 1.55
CA LYS A 533 -12.75 -10.22 0.60
C LYS A 533 -12.66 -9.25 -0.58
N GLY A 534 -11.50 -8.59 -0.73
CA GLY A 534 -11.19 -7.76 -1.91
C GLY A 534 -9.91 -8.14 -2.65
N ASP A 535 -8.88 -8.60 -1.94
CA ASP A 535 -7.54 -8.64 -2.50
C ASP A 535 -7.22 -9.97 -3.18
N LYS A 536 -6.65 -9.89 -4.38
CA LYS A 536 -5.92 -11.02 -4.97
C LYS A 536 -4.49 -10.93 -4.46
N LYS A 537 -4.14 -11.75 -3.45
CA LYS A 537 -2.75 -11.84 -2.97
C LYS A 537 -1.82 -12.09 -4.16
N PRO A 538 -0.73 -11.32 -4.32
CA PRO A 538 0.23 -11.59 -5.38
C PRO A 538 0.84 -12.96 -5.11
N TYR A 539 1.12 -13.70 -6.18
CA TYR A 539 1.67 -15.05 -6.08
C TYR A 539 2.91 -15.08 -5.17
N ALA A 540 3.79 -14.09 -5.27
CA ALA A 540 4.95 -13.96 -4.40
C ALA A 540 4.60 -13.85 -2.90
N MET A 541 3.52 -13.16 -2.50
CA MET A 541 3.09 -13.14 -1.09
C MET A 541 2.52 -14.48 -0.65
N ILE A 542 1.74 -15.15 -1.51
CA ILE A 542 1.24 -16.51 -1.24
C ILE A 542 2.43 -17.46 -1.05
N ILE A 543 3.44 -17.34 -1.90
CA ILE A 543 4.68 -18.10 -1.80
C ILE A 543 5.44 -17.75 -0.53
N ASN A 544 5.63 -16.47 -0.20
CA ASN A 544 6.35 -16.06 1.00
C ASN A 544 5.66 -16.56 2.28
N GLU A 545 4.33 -16.48 2.37
CA GLU A 545 3.56 -17.07 3.49
C GLU A 545 3.80 -18.57 3.60
N ARG A 546 3.78 -19.26 2.45
CA ARG A 546 4.04 -20.70 2.40
C ARG A 546 5.49 -21.04 2.78
N VAL A 547 6.44 -20.30 2.25
CA VAL A 547 7.87 -20.47 2.50
C VAL A 547 8.16 -20.22 3.97
N ALA A 548 7.58 -19.18 4.57
CA ALA A 548 7.69 -18.92 6.00
C ALA A 548 7.19 -20.12 6.84
N LYS A 549 6.05 -20.72 6.47
CA LYS A 549 5.54 -21.96 7.11
C LYS A 549 6.48 -23.16 6.93
N ILE A 550 7.16 -23.27 5.79
CA ILE A 550 8.14 -24.35 5.56
C ILE A 550 9.38 -24.10 6.44
N VAL A 551 9.93 -22.89 6.40
CA VAL A 551 11.16 -22.52 7.11
C VAL A 551 10.98 -22.54 8.62
N SER A 552 9.80 -22.22 9.15
CA SER A 552 9.52 -22.31 10.60
C SER A 552 9.67 -23.73 11.15
N THR A 553 9.54 -24.77 10.31
CA THR A 553 9.75 -26.17 10.74
C THR A 553 11.23 -26.59 10.82
N LEU A 554 12.14 -25.74 10.33
CA LEU A 554 13.57 -26.06 10.22
C LEU A 554 14.37 -25.74 11.48
N GLY A 555 13.80 -24.94 12.41
CA GLY A 555 14.48 -24.54 13.65
C GLY A 555 15.72 -23.67 13.42
N ILE A 556 15.70 -22.81 12.39
CA ILE A 556 16.82 -21.91 12.08
C ILE A 556 16.70 -20.66 12.96
N GLU A 557 17.58 -20.53 13.95
CA GLU A 557 17.62 -19.40 14.88
C GLU A 557 18.32 -18.16 14.30
N GLU A 558 19.30 -18.36 13.41
CA GLU A 558 20.07 -17.28 12.80
C GLU A 558 19.24 -16.52 11.73
N PRO A 559 18.93 -15.21 11.92
CA PRO A 559 18.05 -14.48 11.02
C PRO A 559 18.54 -14.40 9.57
N ALA A 560 19.83 -14.11 9.35
CA ALA A 560 20.39 -13.98 8.01
C ALA A 560 20.31 -15.30 7.21
N LYS A 561 20.57 -16.42 7.89
CA LYS A 561 20.42 -17.76 7.31
C LYS A 561 18.95 -18.09 7.02
N ASN A 562 18.05 -17.69 7.93
CA ASN A 562 16.61 -17.86 7.74
C ASN A 562 16.14 -17.14 6.47
N ASP A 563 16.50 -15.86 6.32
CA ASP A 563 16.17 -15.04 5.15
C ASP A 563 16.75 -15.62 3.85
N GLN A 564 18.01 -16.08 3.88
CA GLN A 564 18.66 -16.72 2.73
C GLN A 564 17.90 -17.98 2.29
N VAL A 565 17.49 -18.83 3.24
CA VAL A 565 16.74 -20.05 2.95
C VAL A 565 15.35 -19.71 2.41
N GLN A 566 14.67 -18.73 2.99
CA GLN A 566 13.38 -18.26 2.47
C GLN A 566 13.53 -17.78 1.01
N ALA A 567 14.56 -16.98 0.70
CA ALA A 567 14.82 -16.50 -0.66
C ALA A 567 15.05 -17.64 -1.65
N ILE A 568 15.83 -18.67 -1.28
CA ILE A 568 16.09 -19.84 -2.13
C ILE A 568 14.80 -20.59 -2.46
N ILE A 569 13.94 -20.85 -1.46
CA ILE A 569 12.69 -21.61 -1.66
C ILE A 569 11.68 -20.74 -2.44
N ALA A 570 11.56 -19.46 -2.11
CA ALA A 570 10.66 -18.55 -2.82
C ALA A 570 11.03 -18.44 -4.31
N GLN A 571 12.32 -18.30 -4.62
CA GLN A 571 12.79 -18.27 -6.00
C GLN A 571 12.45 -19.54 -6.77
N GLN A 572 12.52 -20.72 -6.14
CA GLN A 572 12.14 -21.96 -6.81
C GLN A 572 10.68 -21.99 -7.22
N TYR A 573 9.77 -21.49 -6.38
CA TYR A 573 8.36 -21.38 -6.76
C TYR A 573 8.10 -20.41 -7.91
N VAL A 574 8.90 -19.35 -8.01
CA VAL A 574 8.87 -18.41 -9.13
C VAL A 574 9.39 -19.09 -10.40
N ASP A 575 10.56 -19.73 -10.32
CA ASP A 575 11.19 -20.43 -11.45
C ASP A 575 10.28 -21.52 -12.02
N ILE A 576 9.60 -22.30 -11.17
CA ILE A 576 8.60 -23.29 -11.61
C ILE A 576 7.46 -22.60 -12.34
N LYS A 577 6.84 -21.59 -11.73
CA LYS A 577 5.67 -20.90 -12.30
C LYS A 577 5.98 -20.27 -13.66
N ASP A 578 7.12 -19.61 -13.79
CA ASP A 578 7.50 -18.88 -15.01
C ASP A 578 7.84 -19.81 -16.18
N ASN A 579 8.17 -21.07 -15.90
CA ASN A 579 8.62 -22.03 -16.90
C ASN A 579 7.63 -23.19 -17.13
N GLU A 580 6.65 -23.40 -16.25
CA GLU A 580 5.72 -24.54 -16.32
C GLU A 580 4.91 -24.55 -17.62
N ALA A 581 4.47 -23.37 -18.08
CA ALA A 581 3.73 -23.23 -19.33
C ALA A 581 4.54 -23.64 -20.57
N LYS A 582 5.88 -23.63 -20.50
CA LYS A 582 6.77 -23.95 -21.62
C LYS A 582 6.88 -25.46 -21.88
N LYS A 583 6.50 -26.30 -20.90
CA LYS A 583 6.57 -27.78 -20.98
C LYS A 583 7.96 -28.32 -21.38
N ASP A 584 9.03 -27.61 -21.03
CA ASP A 584 10.41 -28.04 -21.28
C ASP A 584 10.94 -28.85 -20.10
N THR A 585 11.01 -30.17 -20.28
CA THR A 585 11.46 -31.09 -19.23
C THR A 585 12.95 -30.99 -18.92
N ALA A 586 13.79 -30.59 -19.89
CA ALA A 586 15.24 -30.46 -19.67
C ALA A 586 15.54 -29.22 -18.82
N LEU A 587 14.88 -28.10 -19.14
CA LEU A 587 14.97 -26.87 -18.34
C LEU A 587 14.47 -27.09 -16.91
N MET A 588 13.34 -27.78 -16.73
CA MET A 588 12.83 -28.08 -15.38
C MET A 588 13.79 -28.94 -14.58
N HIS A 589 14.41 -29.94 -15.20
CA HIS A 589 15.43 -30.75 -14.55
C HIS A 589 16.65 -29.90 -14.14
N GLU A 590 17.11 -28.99 -14.99
CA GLU A 590 18.21 -28.07 -14.67
C GLU A 590 17.88 -27.17 -13.48
N LEU A 591 16.68 -26.57 -13.47
CA LEU A 591 16.19 -25.73 -12.37
C LEU A 591 16.14 -26.52 -11.06
N HIS A 592 15.62 -27.76 -11.10
CA HIS A 592 15.56 -28.65 -9.95
C HIS A 592 16.96 -28.94 -9.37
N GLN A 593 17.92 -29.33 -10.21
CA GLN A 593 19.28 -29.63 -9.75
C GLN A 593 19.97 -28.40 -9.15
N ARG A 594 19.81 -27.24 -9.80
CA ARG A 594 20.34 -25.97 -9.31
C ARG A 594 19.73 -25.60 -7.95
N TYR A 595 18.43 -25.80 -7.78
CA TYR A 595 17.74 -25.57 -6.52
C TYR A 595 18.26 -26.45 -5.39
N LEU A 596 18.36 -27.77 -5.61
CA LEU A 596 18.87 -28.69 -4.59
C LEU A 596 20.33 -28.41 -4.21
N SER A 597 21.15 -28.00 -5.18
CA SER A 597 22.54 -27.60 -4.94
C SER A 597 22.61 -26.36 -4.04
N LYS A 598 21.84 -25.31 -4.35
CA LYS A 598 21.76 -24.11 -3.51
C LYS A 598 21.25 -24.43 -2.11
N LEU A 599 20.16 -25.19 -2.00
CA LEU A 599 19.57 -25.53 -0.72
C LEU A 599 20.51 -26.35 0.16
N SER A 600 21.20 -27.34 -0.41
CA SER A 600 22.17 -28.19 0.30
C SER A 600 23.44 -27.44 0.73
N SER A 601 23.74 -26.30 0.12
CA SER A 601 24.88 -25.46 0.53
C SER A 601 24.64 -24.73 1.85
N VAL A 602 23.37 -24.58 2.26
CA VAL A 602 22.97 -23.82 3.46
C VAL A 602 22.20 -24.64 4.50
N LEU A 603 21.67 -25.81 4.13
CA LEU A 603 20.90 -26.70 5.02
C LEU A 603 21.55 -28.07 5.21
N THR A 604 21.26 -28.72 6.34
CA THR A 604 21.59 -30.14 6.54
C THR A 604 20.69 -31.04 5.69
N ALA A 605 21.09 -32.29 5.47
CA ALA A 605 20.28 -33.26 4.71
C ALA A 605 18.87 -33.48 5.31
N GLU A 606 18.75 -33.45 6.64
CA GLU A 606 17.46 -33.55 7.33
C GLU A 606 16.59 -32.31 7.07
N GLN A 607 17.18 -31.11 7.16
CA GLN A 607 16.48 -29.86 6.87
C GLN A 607 16.06 -29.78 5.40
N VAL A 608 16.91 -30.21 4.46
CA VAL A 608 16.54 -30.35 3.05
C VAL A 608 15.32 -31.26 2.91
N THR A 609 15.30 -32.40 3.60
CA THR A 609 14.15 -33.32 3.57
C THR A 609 12.86 -32.66 4.08
N LYS A 610 12.93 -31.90 5.18
CA LYS A 610 11.78 -31.12 5.70
C LYS A 610 11.29 -30.07 4.69
N VAL A 611 12.21 -29.41 3.97
CA VAL A 611 11.84 -28.48 2.90
C VAL A 611 11.11 -29.21 1.77
N LYS A 612 11.64 -30.34 1.30
CA LYS A 612 11.01 -31.16 0.25
C LYS A 612 9.60 -31.60 0.65
N ASP A 613 9.42 -32.03 1.90
CA ASP A 613 8.11 -32.40 2.43
C ASP A 613 7.18 -31.20 2.51
N GLY A 614 7.63 -30.05 3.02
CA GLY A 614 6.83 -28.83 3.07
C GLY A 614 6.41 -28.32 1.68
N MET A 615 7.29 -28.41 0.68
CA MET A 615 6.96 -28.07 -0.71
C MET A 615 5.92 -28.99 -1.33
N THR A 616 5.83 -30.23 -0.84
CA THR A 616 4.90 -31.25 -1.31
C THR A 616 3.77 -31.53 -0.32
N TYR A 617 3.45 -30.58 0.57
CA TYR A 617 2.36 -30.68 1.56
C TYR A 617 2.42 -31.94 2.44
N SER A 618 3.63 -32.40 2.74
CA SER A 618 3.88 -33.60 3.55
C SER A 618 3.18 -34.85 3.01
N ILE A 619 2.90 -34.92 1.70
CA ILE A 619 2.19 -36.04 1.09
C ILE A 619 2.98 -37.35 1.29
N LEU A 620 4.31 -37.33 1.18
CA LEU A 620 5.16 -38.51 1.40
C LEU A 620 4.98 -39.08 2.82
N PRO A 621 5.28 -38.36 3.90
CA PRO A 621 5.20 -38.93 5.24
C PRO A 621 3.78 -39.36 5.61
N VAL A 622 2.75 -38.60 5.19
CA VAL A 622 1.34 -38.96 5.40
C VAL A 622 0.98 -40.25 4.65
N THR A 623 1.37 -40.36 3.38
CA THR A 623 1.08 -41.53 2.55
C THR A 623 1.81 -42.76 3.07
N TYR A 624 3.07 -42.62 3.47
CA TYR A 624 3.86 -43.73 4.01
C TYR A 624 3.25 -44.24 5.33
N SER A 625 2.89 -43.34 6.25
CA SER A 625 2.21 -43.70 7.49
C SER A 625 0.88 -44.42 7.22
N ALA A 626 0.10 -43.96 6.24
CA ALA A 626 -1.14 -44.62 5.85
C ALA A 626 -0.91 -46.05 5.33
N TYR A 627 0.15 -46.30 4.55
CA TYR A 627 0.49 -47.67 4.13
C TYR A 627 0.88 -48.57 5.31
N LEU A 628 1.63 -48.04 6.29
CA LEU A 628 2.01 -48.80 7.48
C LEU A 628 0.81 -49.14 8.37
N ASP A 629 -0.15 -48.22 8.50
CA ASP A 629 -1.38 -48.43 9.29
C ASP A 629 -2.38 -49.36 8.58
N MET A 630 -2.46 -49.25 7.25
CA MET A 630 -3.29 -50.14 6.43
C MET A 630 -2.74 -51.57 6.41
N LEU A 631 -1.41 -51.72 6.33
CA LEU A 631 -0.69 -52.98 6.17
C LEU A 631 0.41 -53.13 7.26
N PRO A 632 0.07 -53.50 8.50
CA PRO A 632 1.04 -53.59 9.60
C PRO A 632 2.14 -54.64 9.35
N ASP A 633 1.80 -55.70 8.61
CA ASP A 633 2.66 -56.88 8.37
C ASP A 633 3.60 -56.74 7.15
N LEU A 634 3.78 -55.54 6.60
CA LEU A 634 4.71 -55.32 5.48
C LEU A 634 6.12 -55.81 5.82
N THR A 635 6.77 -56.52 4.91
CA THR A 635 8.18 -56.90 5.09
C THR A 635 9.09 -55.68 5.04
N ALA A 636 10.31 -55.80 5.60
CA ALA A 636 11.29 -54.71 5.53
C ALA A 636 11.59 -54.28 4.08
N ALA A 637 11.67 -55.24 3.15
CA ALA A 637 11.88 -54.99 1.73
C ALA A 637 10.72 -54.20 1.10
N GLN A 638 9.47 -54.55 1.42
CA GLN A 638 8.31 -53.80 0.95
C GLN A 638 8.27 -52.38 1.51
N ARG A 639 8.53 -52.20 2.82
CA ARG A 639 8.62 -50.87 3.45
C ARG A 639 9.67 -50.00 2.76
N GLN A 640 10.85 -50.55 2.50
CA GLN A 640 11.93 -49.85 1.79
C GLN A 640 11.53 -49.49 0.36
N GLN A 641 10.88 -50.39 -0.38
CA GLN A 641 10.45 -50.13 -1.74
C GLN A 641 9.37 -49.04 -1.82
N ILE A 642 8.39 -49.05 -0.91
CA ILE A 642 7.37 -48.01 -0.79
C ILE A 642 8.04 -46.67 -0.52
N MET A 643 8.94 -46.60 0.46
CA MET A 643 9.67 -45.37 0.78
C MET A 643 10.46 -44.86 -0.42
N THR A 644 11.16 -45.74 -1.14
CA THR A 644 11.95 -45.39 -2.34
C THR A 644 11.08 -44.75 -3.41
N TRP A 645 9.92 -45.34 -3.72
CA TRP A 645 9.01 -44.79 -4.73
C TRP A 645 8.29 -43.53 -4.27
N LEU A 646 7.94 -43.40 -2.99
CA LEU A 646 7.38 -42.15 -2.49
C LEU A 646 8.43 -41.03 -2.47
N ALA A 647 9.70 -41.34 -2.20
CA ALA A 647 10.80 -40.40 -2.31
C ALA A 647 10.99 -39.92 -3.76
N GLU A 648 10.96 -40.85 -4.73
CA GLU A 648 10.98 -40.52 -6.16
C GLU A 648 9.77 -39.64 -6.56
N ALA A 649 8.57 -39.97 -6.07
CA ALA A 649 7.37 -39.17 -6.29
C ALA A 649 7.50 -37.75 -5.74
N ARG A 650 8.16 -37.59 -4.58
CA ARG A 650 8.40 -36.28 -3.95
C ARG A 650 9.28 -35.41 -4.82
N GLU A 651 10.38 -35.94 -5.38
CA GLU A 651 11.25 -35.16 -6.27
C GLU A 651 10.47 -34.66 -7.50
N HIS A 652 9.68 -35.52 -8.15
CA HIS A 652 8.86 -35.09 -9.29
C HIS A 652 7.73 -34.13 -8.91
N ALA A 653 7.14 -34.27 -7.73
CA ALA A 653 6.09 -33.37 -7.26
C ALA A 653 6.64 -31.98 -6.93
N MET A 654 7.92 -31.85 -6.58
CA MET A 654 8.51 -30.54 -6.30
C MET A 654 8.52 -29.62 -7.53
N ASP A 655 8.50 -30.17 -8.73
CA ASP A 655 8.54 -29.42 -10.00
C ASP A 655 7.14 -29.03 -10.51
N ALA A 656 6.08 -29.41 -9.80
CA ALA A 656 4.71 -29.06 -10.17
C ALA A 656 4.28 -27.70 -9.59
N GLY A 657 3.55 -26.88 -10.36
CA GLY A 657 3.14 -25.54 -9.95
C GLY A 657 1.97 -25.50 -8.97
N THR A 658 1.02 -26.45 -9.05
CA THR A 658 -0.20 -26.45 -8.23
C THR A 658 -0.28 -27.60 -7.22
N SER A 659 -1.19 -27.44 -6.24
CA SER A 659 -1.49 -28.52 -5.29
C SER A 659 -2.07 -29.75 -5.98
N GLU A 660 -2.99 -29.58 -6.94
CA GLU A 660 -3.60 -30.73 -7.61
C GLU A 660 -2.57 -31.53 -8.41
N GLN A 661 -1.66 -30.85 -9.11
CA GLN A 661 -0.60 -31.51 -9.86
C GLN A 661 0.36 -32.27 -8.95
N LYS A 662 0.73 -31.70 -7.80
CA LYS A 662 1.53 -32.39 -6.76
C LYS A 662 0.85 -33.67 -6.29
N HIS A 663 -0.45 -33.60 -5.98
CA HIS A 663 -1.23 -34.78 -5.60
C HIS A 663 -1.35 -35.79 -6.74
N ALA A 664 -1.47 -35.34 -7.99
CA ALA A 664 -1.55 -36.21 -9.16
C ALA A 664 -0.26 -37.01 -9.39
N VAL A 665 0.92 -36.42 -9.15
CA VAL A 665 2.20 -37.14 -9.17
C VAL A 665 2.18 -38.28 -8.15
N PHE A 666 1.89 -37.98 -6.88
CA PHE A 666 1.79 -39.02 -5.85
C PHE A 666 0.72 -40.08 -6.16
N GLY A 667 -0.40 -39.70 -6.80
CA GLY A 667 -1.44 -40.62 -7.23
C GLY A 667 -0.92 -41.70 -8.19
N LYS A 668 -0.07 -41.34 -9.15
CA LYS A 668 0.59 -42.30 -10.06
C LYS A 668 1.47 -43.29 -9.31
N TYR A 669 2.25 -42.80 -8.34
CA TYR A 669 3.13 -43.65 -7.53
C TYR A 669 2.37 -44.53 -6.55
N LYS A 670 1.25 -44.07 -5.97
CA LYS A 670 0.34 -44.93 -5.19
C LYS A 670 -0.21 -46.08 -6.04
N GLY A 671 -0.58 -45.81 -7.29
CA GLY A 671 -0.96 -46.86 -8.24
C GLY A 671 0.16 -47.88 -8.48
N ARG A 672 1.39 -47.41 -8.70
CA ARG A 672 2.59 -48.25 -8.85
C ARG A 672 2.86 -49.12 -7.61
N ILE A 673 2.77 -48.53 -6.41
CA ILE A 673 2.93 -49.22 -5.13
C ILE A 673 1.85 -50.30 -4.97
N ASN A 674 0.59 -49.97 -5.23
CA ASN A 674 -0.52 -50.92 -5.09
C ASN A 674 -0.34 -52.13 -6.03
N ASN A 675 0.06 -51.90 -7.28
CA ASN A 675 0.32 -52.98 -8.23
C ASN A 675 1.47 -53.90 -7.76
N TYR A 676 2.54 -53.32 -7.21
CA TYR A 676 3.65 -54.07 -6.64
C TYR A 676 3.23 -54.92 -5.43
N LEU A 677 2.46 -54.35 -4.50
CA LEU A 677 1.98 -55.07 -3.32
C LEU A 677 1.01 -56.19 -3.73
N SER A 678 0.11 -55.94 -4.68
CA SER A 678 -0.77 -56.97 -5.23
C SER A 678 0.00 -58.09 -5.94
N ALA A 679 1.06 -57.77 -6.67
CA ALA A 679 1.93 -58.79 -7.28
C ALA A 679 2.64 -59.65 -6.22
N SER A 680 2.85 -59.13 -5.00
CA SER A 680 3.39 -59.89 -3.86
C SER A 680 2.32 -60.70 -3.09
N GLY A 681 1.09 -60.77 -3.59
CA GLY A 681 -0.01 -61.56 -2.99
C GLY A 681 -0.89 -60.79 -2.01
N ILE A 682 -0.72 -59.47 -1.86
CA ILE A 682 -1.56 -58.64 -0.98
C ILE A 682 -2.83 -58.20 -1.71
N ASP A 683 -4.00 -58.61 -1.21
CA ASP A 683 -5.28 -58.10 -1.69
C ASP A 683 -5.51 -56.66 -1.19
N MET A 684 -5.10 -55.69 -2.01
CA MET A 684 -5.19 -54.27 -1.69
C MET A 684 -6.63 -53.78 -1.52
N LYS A 685 -7.61 -54.38 -2.24
CA LYS A 685 -9.02 -53.98 -2.11
C LYS A 685 -9.57 -54.40 -0.76
N LYS A 686 -9.27 -55.63 -0.35
CA LYS A 686 -9.65 -56.12 0.98
C LYS A 686 -8.95 -55.33 2.09
N ALA A 687 -7.65 -55.09 1.96
CA ALA A 687 -6.87 -54.33 2.93
C ALA A 687 -7.42 -52.90 3.15
N GLU A 688 -7.80 -52.21 2.08
CA GLU A 688 -8.38 -50.87 2.16
C GLU A 688 -9.78 -50.88 2.82
N ALA A 689 -10.62 -51.88 2.50
CA ALA A 689 -11.93 -52.05 3.12
C ALA A 689 -11.82 -52.33 4.63
N ASP A 690 -10.93 -53.23 5.02
CA ASP A 690 -10.68 -53.57 6.41
C ASP A 690 -10.10 -52.36 7.17
N TRP A 691 -9.20 -51.60 6.56
CA TRP A 691 -8.64 -50.39 7.16
C TRP A 691 -9.69 -49.28 7.35
N LYS A 692 -10.57 -49.06 6.37
CA LYS A 692 -11.70 -48.11 6.51
C LYS A 692 -12.64 -48.52 7.64
N LYS A 693 -12.93 -49.82 7.77
CA LYS A 693 -13.75 -50.32 8.88
C LYS A 693 -13.09 -50.05 10.24
N ARG A 694 -11.80 -50.36 10.39
CA ARG A 694 -11.02 -50.06 11.62
C ARG A 694 -10.99 -48.57 11.98
N ARG A 695 -11.00 -47.68 10.99
CA ARG A 695 -11.00 -46.23 11.20
C ARG A 695 -12.36 -45.64 11.55
N ASN A 696 -13.46 -46.26 11.11
CA ASN A 696 -14.83 -45.81 11.42
C ASN A 696 -15.32 -46.31 12.79
N GLU A 697 -14.65 -47.31 13.37
CA GLU A 697 -14.93 -47.86 14.70
C GLU A 697 -14.11 -47.17 15.82
N LYS A 698 -13.20 -46.26 15.47
CA LYS A 698 -12.46 -45.36 16.37
C LYS A 698 -13.07 -43.97 16.32
#